data_AF-A0A163VEM7-F1
#
_entry.id   AF-A0A163VEM7-F1
#
_cell.length_a   1.000
_cell.length_b   1.000
_cell.length_c   1.000
_cell.angle_alpha   90.00
_cell.angle_beta   90.00
_cell.angle_gamma   90.00
#
_symmetry.space_group_name_H-M   'P 1'
#
loop_
_entity.id
_entity.type
_entity.pdbx_description
1 polymer ?
#
loop_
_entity_poly.entity_id
_entity_poly.type
_entity_poly.pdbx_seq_one_letter_code
_entity_poly.pdbx_strand_id
1 'polypeptide(L)'
;MLLTNLILLVPYVSTQERKKGSICVLYELVVLYTILPGVVYLVFSTLLTTAAHMSGMYLGNASFSGLSVWTVGLSMWTMLDGQAQGNATNHSLFGVIPLPPKAIPFLIMGFYFFLVPDSSLIIHLASAGIAYLYFHHRLPSVLTPTTEKYRQYENHRLVRLLSGRPKFISVDNAGDGYLPVSSTGSATPYTVNTQPSSSESPSNFPGQASSDWDTPLNMSCRLAPPLPVALHSRLLESGIGLDSADEAYENQTSITEQGTHSNQGLYQWHHQHHLVGSNKHFTKMATKRTPHTDLKEEGPVIDEAIERGWEIPDFTIKEIRDAIPAHCFRRDTIRSFTYVIHDVAIILALGYAATFIDQLPSVTARIALWPLYWIAQGIVGTGVWVIGHECGHQAFSPSKAINNGVGMVLHSLLLVPYHSWRFSHSRHHKATGHMTKDQVFVPYTRKAIGLPTRDVDPEGDGPHSSLEETPIAMLYRMTMMFVFGWPMYLFTNVTSQPYPGWASHFNPYCNIFDSNQVSDVYQSILGIFTTIGLLTYAGQVFGSLAVIKYYVIPYLFVNFWLVLITYLQHTDPDMPHYRENVWNFQRGAALTVDRSYGFLLNYFHHHISDTHVAHHFFSTMPHYHAEEATVHIKKALGKHYRYDPTPIPQALYNSWKTCRFVEDDGDVVFFKN
;
A
#
# COMPACT_ATOMS: atom_id res chain seq x y z
N MET A 1 13.56 17.65 -12.83
CA MET A 1 14.46 16.73 -13.55
C MET A 1 15.77 16.47 -12.82
N LEU A 2 16.62 17.48 -12.55
CA LEU A 2 17.90 17.27 -11.83
C LEU A 2 17.72 16.62 -10.45
N LEU A 3 16.78 17.11 -9.64
CA LEU A 3 16.52 16.56 -8.30
C LEU A 3 16.10 15.08 -8.34
N THR A 4 15.17 14.72 -9.22
CA THR A 4 14.69 13.33 -9.37
C THR A 4 15.79 12.40 -9.89
N ASN A 5 16.58 12.87 -10.86
CA ASN A 5 17.76 12.14 -11.33
C ASN A 5 18.73 11.90 -10.17
N LEU A 6 19.01 12.91 -9.34
CA LEU A 6 19.92 12.77 -8.19
C LEU A 6 19.38 11.81 -7.12
N ILE A 7 18.09 11.89 -6.79
CA ILE A 7 17.44 10.98 -5.82
C ILE A 7 17.57 9.52 -6.25
N LEU A 8 17.34 9.23 -7.54
CA LEU A 8 17.46 7.86 -8.05
C LEU A 8 18.92 7.44 -8.28
N LEU A 9 19.79 8.35 -8.71
CA LEU A 9 21.17 8.05 -9.09
C LEU A 9 22.09 7.82 -7.90
N VAL A 10 22.00 8.68 -6.87
CA VAL A 10 22.95 8.70 -5.74
C VAL A 10 23.05 7.35 -5.03
N PRO A 11 21.95 6.63 -4.74
CA PRO A 11 22.04 5.31 -4.11
C PRO A 11 22.83 4.29 -4.95
N TYR A 12 22.64 4.29 -6.27
CA TYR A 12 23.35 3.36 -7.16
C TYR A 12 24.82 3.71 -7.30
N VAL A 13 25.15 4.99 -7.51
CA VAL A 13 26.54 5.45 -7.58
C VAL A 13 27.27 5.13 -6.29
N SER A 14 26.68 5.47 -5.14
CA SER A 14 27.27 5.22 -3.83
C SER A 14 27.49 3.72 -3.56
N THR A 15 26.55 2.87 -3.96
CA THR A 15 26.67 1.40 -3.79
C THR A 15 27.77 0.81 -4.67
N GLN A 16 27.83 1.26 -5.92
CA GLN A 16 28.85 0.82 -6.88
C GLN A 16 30.24 1.31 -6.49
N GLU A 17 30.33 2.54 -5.97
CA GLU A 17 31.59 3.15 -5.56
C GLU A 17 32.21 2.37 -4.40
N ARG A 18 31.39 1.93 -3.44
CA ARG A 18 31.84 1.03 -2.36
C ARG A 18 32.30 -0.33 -2.87
N LYS A 19 31.67 -0.86 -3.92
CA LYS A 19 31.98 -2.20 -4.46
C LYS A 19 33.19 -2.23 -5.38
N LYS A 20 33.44 -1.16 -6.13
CA LYS A 20 34.43 -1.15 -7.23
C LYS A 20 35.50 -0.06 -7.14
N GLY A 21 35.33 0.90 -6.24
CA GLY A 21 36.20 2.07 -6.11
C GLY A 21 35.76 3.26 -6.98
N SER A 22 36.16 4.45 -6.57
CA SER A 22 35.73 5.73 -7.16
C SER A 22 36.12 5.88 -8.63
N ILE A 23 37.32 5.45 -9.01
CA ILE A 23 37.79 5.57 -10.40
C ILE A 23 37.11 4.58 -11.34
N CYS A 24 36.77 3.39 -10.86
CA CYS A 24 36.02 2.42 -11.65
C CYS A 24 34.62 2.96 -11.97
N VAL A 25 33.90 3.45 -10.97
CA VAL A 25 32.56 4.04 -11.18
C VAL A 25 32.61 5.27 -12.07
N LEU A 26 33.61 6.15 -11.91
CA LEU A 26 33.78 7.30 -12.79
C LEU A 26 33.97 6.86 -14.26
N TYR A 27 34.77 5.82 -14.50
CA TYR A 27 34.96 5.26 -15.84
C TYR A 27 33.64 4.70 -16.40
N GLU A 28 32.88 3.95 -15.59
CA GLU A 28 31.57 3.43 -16.00
C GLU A 28 30.60 4.56 -16.38
N LEU A 29 30.49 5.59 -15.55
CA LEU A 29 29.62 6.74 -15.80
C LEU A 29 29.97 7.45 -17.11
N VAL A 30 31.25 7.74 -17.32
CA VAL A 30 31.71 8.49 -18.50
C VAL A 30 31.69 7.61 -19.75
N VAL A 31 32.35 6.46 -19.72
CA VAL A 31 32.54 5.64 -20.92
C VAL A 31 31.32 4.77 -21.20
N LEU A 32 30.90 3.95 -20.23
CA LEU A 32 29.85 2.95 -20.44
C LEU A 32 28.45 3.53 -20.46
N TYR A 33 28.17 4.57 -19.67
CA TYR A 33 26.82 5.11 -19.50
C TYR A 33 26.61 6.52 -20.06
N THR A 34 27.65 7.15 -20.62
CA THR A 34 27.51 8.41 -21.37
C THR A 34 27.92 8.23 -22.84
N ILE A 35 29.18 7.88 -23.08
CA ILE A 35 29.74 7.84 -24.44
C ILE A 35 29.11 6.72 -25.26
N LEU A 36 29.14 5.47 -24.77
CA LEU A 36 28.61 4.34 -25.54
C LEU A 36 27.11 4.45 -25.88
N PRO A 37 26.20 4.73 -24.92
CA PRO A 37 24.79 4.90 -25.23
C PRO A 37 24.55 6.09 -26.15
N GLY A 38 25.33 7.16 -26.00
CA GLY A 38 25.31 8.32 -26.89
C GLY A 38 25.69 7.97 -28.33
N VAL A 39 26.73 7.15 -28.53
CA VAL A 39 27.12 6.65 -29.87
C VAL A 39 26.03 5.75 -30.46
N VAL A 40 25.49 4.81 -29.68
CA VAL A 40 24.38 3.94 -30.13
C VAL A 40 23.18 4.79 -30.54
N TYR A 41 22.84 5.79 -29.73
CA TYR A 41 21.75 6.72 -30.01
C TYR A 41 22.00 7.52 -31.29
N LEU A 42 23.20 8.08 -31.48
CA LEU A 42 23.57 8.83 -32.68
C LEU A 42 23.49 7.96 -33.94
N VAL A 43 24.03 6.74 -33.90
CA VAL A 43 23.97 5.80 -35.03
C VAL A 43 22.53 5.44 -35.36
N PHE A 44 21.75 5.05 -34.34
CA PHE A 44 20.36 4.65 -34.53
C PHE A 44 19.48 5.80 -35.02
N SER A 45 19.66 7.00 -34.45
CA SER A 45 18.97 8.21 -34.90
C SER A 45 19.35 8.57 -36.33
N THR A 46 20.62 8.45 -36.71
CA THR A 46 21.07 8.73 -38.09
C THR A 46 20.46 7.74 -39.08
N LEU A 47 20.45 6.43 -38.74
CA LEU A 47 19.83 5.39 -39.57
C LEU A 47 18.32 5.62 -39.72
N LEU A 48 17.63 5.93 -38.63
CA LEU A 48 16.21 6.26 -38.64
C LEU A 48 15.90 7.49 -39.48
N THR A 49 16.66 8.58 -39.30
CA THR A 49 16.47 9.80 -40.09
C THR A 49 16.72 9.54 -41.57
N THR A 50 17.73 8.74 -41.91
CA THR A 50 18.01 8.36 -43.31
C THR A 50 16.87 7.53 -43.90
N ALA A 51 16.36 6.54 -43.16
CA ALA A 51 15.22 5.71 -43.58
C ALA A 51 13.89 6.49 -43.64
N ALA A 52 13.67 7.41 -42.71
CA ALA A 52 12.51 8.29 -42.67
C ALA A 52 12.53 9.29 -43.85
N HIS A 53 13.70 9.81 -44.19
CA HIS A 53 13.87 10.67 -45.36
C HIS A 53 13.59 9.92 -46.67
N MET A 54 13.99 8.65 -46.76
CA MET A 54 13.65 7.76 -47.89
C MET A 54 12.14 7.45 -47.98
N SER A 55 11.37 7.62 -46.90
CA SER A 55 9.92 7.36 -46.83
C SER A 55 9.06 8.63 -46.73
N GLY A 56 9.66 9.82 -46.87
CA GLY A 56 8.95 11.10 -46.84
C GLY A 56 8.49 11.56 -45.45
N MET A 57 8.95 10.93 -44.37
CA MET A 57 8.64 11.31 -42.99
C MET A 57 9.74 12.19 -42.39
N TYR A 58 9.37 13.31 -41.77
CA TYR A 58 10.30 14.15 -41.00
C TYR A 58 10.30 13.74 -39.53
N LEU A 59 11.42 13.21 -39.04
CA LEU A 59 11.71 13.04 -37.62
C LEU A 59 12.43 14.30 -37.12
N GLY A 60 11.89 14.96 -36.09
CA GLY A 60 12.51 16.14 -35.48
C GLY A 60 13.85 15.83 -34.83
N ASN A 61 14.80 16.78 -34.90
CA ASN A 61 16.08 16.69 -34.18
C ASN A 61 15.85 16.77 -32.67
N ALA A 62 15.88 15.63 -31.99
CA ALA A 62 15.83 15.58 -30.53
C ALA A 62 17.25 15.48 -29.97
N SER A 63 17.71 16.58 -29.35
CA SER A 63 18.93 16.63 -28.55
C SER A 63 18.61 16.19 -27.13
N PHE A 64 19.30 15.17 -26.63
CA PHE A 64 19.07 14.62 -25.28
C PHE A 64 20.17 15.08 -24.32
N SER A 65 19.78 15.50 -23.12
CA SER A 65 20.72 15.80 -22.03
C SER A 65 20.14 15.33 -20.71
N GLY A 66 20.94 14.67 -19.88
CA GLY A 66 20.49 14.23 -18.56
C GLY A 66 21.25 13.04 -17.99
N LEU A 67 21.07 12.83 -16.69
CA LEU A 67 21.73 11.77 -15.91
C LEU A 67 20.92 10.46 -15.89
N SER A 68 19.77 10.41 -16.55
CA SER A 68 18.86 9.26 -16.53
C SER A 68 19.48 8.00 -17.10
N VAL A 69 20.40 8.15 -18.06
CA VAL A 69 21.13 7.05 -18.71
C VAL A 69 22.02 6.33 -17.69
N TRP A 70 22.60 7.07 -16.75
CA TRP A 70 23.41 6.52 -15.66
C TRP A 70 22.53 5.74 -14.69
N THR A 71 21.39 6.30 -14.31
CA THR A 71 20.45 5.61 -13.40
C THR A 71 19.99 4.28 -13.98
N VAL A 72 19.60 4.24 -15.25
CA VAL A 72 19.16 2.99 -15.91
C VAL A 72 20.30 1.97 -15.97
N GLY A 73 21.48 2.36 -16.44
CA GLY A 73 22.63 1.47 -16.57
C GLY A 73 23.08 0.88 -15.22
N LEU A 74 23.25 1.73 -14.21
CA LEU A 74 23.66 1.28 -12.87
C LEU A 74 22.58 0.43 -12.20
N SER A 75 21.29 0.74 -12.39
CA SER A 75 20.20 -0.07 -11.84
C SER A 75 20.18 -1.48 -12.46
N MET A 76 20.40 -1.59 -13.78
CA MET A 76 20.47 -2.86 -14.50
C MET A 76 21.66 -3.70 -14.03
N TRP A 77 22.85 -3.10 -13.90
CA TRP A 77 24.01 -3.82 -13.37
C TRP A 77 23.77 -4.29 -11.93
N THR A 78 23.21 -3.43 -11.07
CA THR A 78 22.94 -3.75 -9.66
C THR A 78 21.94 -4.90 -9.52
N MET A 79 20.92 -4.94 -10.38
CA MET A 79 19.98 -6.06 -10.46
C MET A 79 20.70 -7.38 -10.81
N LEU A 80 21.58 -7.36 -11.82
CA LEU A 80 22.30 -8.56 -12.27
C LEU A 80 23.29 -9.07 -11.20
N ASP A 81 24.00 -8.16 -10.55
CA ASP A 81 24.93 -8.48 -9.46
C ASP A 81 24.20 -9.09 -8.25
N GLY A 82 23.06 -8.52 -7.85
CA GLY A 82 22.22 -9.09 -6.80
C GLY A 82 21.73 -10.50 -7.12
N GLN A 83 21.39 -10.77 -8.39
CA GLN A 83 21.01 -12.12 -8.83
C GLN A 83 22.17 -13.11 -8.75
N ALA A 84 23.38 -12.72 -9.17
CA ALA A 84 24.55 -13.60 -9.15
C ALA A 84 25.01 -13.95 -7.73
N GLN A 85 24.84 -13.02 -6.78
CA GLN A 85 25.25 -13.23 -5.38
C GLN A 85 24.23 -14.03 -4.55
N GLY A 86 23.10 -14.44 -5.11
CA GLY A 86 22.00 -15.07 -4.34
C GLY A 86 21.31 -14.10 -3.36
N ASN A 87 21.82 -12.88 -3.23
CA ASN A 87 21.24 -11.78 -2.49
C ASN A 87 20.18 -11.11 -3.36
N ALA A 88 18.99 -11.72 -3.41
CA ALA A 88 17.78 -10.97 -3.72
C ALA A 88 17.48 -10.03 -2.54
N THR A 89 18.31 -8.99 -2.34
CA THR A 89 17.96 -7.91 -1.41
C THR A 89 16.62 -7.39 -1.88
N ASN A 90 15.57 -7.56 -1.07
CA ASN A 90 14.29 -6.91 -1.27
C ASN A 90 14.57 -5.42 -1.33
N HIS A 91 14.68 -4.90 -2.54
CA HIS A 91 14.85 -3.48 -2.74
C HIS A 91 13.52 -2.87 -2.38
N SER A 92 13.51 -2.22 -1.22
CA SER A 92 12.39 -1.42 -0.81
C SER A 92 12.50 -0.08 -1.52
N LEU A 93 11.59 0.22 -2.45
CA LEU A 93 11.48 1.60 -2.91
C LEU A 93 11.05 2.42 -1.68
N PHE A 94 11.93 3.34 -1.27
CA PHE A 94 11.74 4.20 -0.10
C PHE A 94 11.64 3.48 1.26
N GLY A 95 12.12 2.24 1.41
CA GLY A 95 12.03 1.53 2.71
C GLY A 95 10.73 0.76 2.94
N VAL A 96 9.72 0.92 2.08
CA VAL A 96 8.34 0.43 2.33
C VAL A 96 7.84 -0.53 1.25
N ILE A 97 8.31 -0.39 0.01
CA ILE A 97 7.73 -1.11 -1.14
C ILE A 97 8.65 -2.26 -1.56
N PRO A 98 8.40 -3.53 -1.20
CA PRO A 98 9.18 -4.64 -1.71
C PRO A 98 8.93 -4.75 -3.22
N LEU A 99 9.82 -4.19 -4.03
CA LEU A 99 9.78 -4.39 -5.47
C LEU A 99 10.55 -5.67 -5.79
N PRO A 100 10.04 -6.51 -6.71
CA PRO A 100 10.84 -7.58 -7.26
C PRO A 100 12.14 -6.96 -7.81
N PRO A 101 13.34 -7.41 -7.37
CA PRO A 101 14.60 -6.81 -7.82
C PRO A 101 14.70 -6.76 -9.36
N LYS A 102 14.09 -7.76 -10.02
CA LYS A 102 14.01 -7.86 -11.48
C LYS A 102 13.21 -6.75 -12.16
N ALA A 103 12.24 -6.14 -11.48
CA ALA A 103 11.35 -5.15 -12.07
C ALA A 103 11.94 -3.73 -12.05
N ILE A 104 12.92 -3.47 -11.18
CA ILE A 104 13.38 -2.11 -10.87
C ILE A 104 13.95 -1.36 -12.09
N PRO A 105 14.87 -1.93 -12.90
CA PRO A 105 15.39 -1.22 -14.07
C PRO A 105 14.30 -0.86 -15.08
N PHE A 106 13.28 -1.72 -15.21
CA PHE A 106 12.15 -1.50 -16.11
C PHE A 106 11.20 -0.43 -15.59
N LEU A 107 10.95 -0.39 -14.28
CA LEU A 107 10.16 0.67 -13.64
C LEU A 107 10.86 2.03 -13.74
N ILE A 108 12.18 2.08 -13.55
CA ILE A 108 12.98 3.31 -13.73
C ILE A 108 12.93 3.76 -15.20
N MET A 109 13.06 2.84 -16.14
CA MET A 109 12.95 3.16 -17.56
C MET A 109 11.53 3.66 -17.94
N GLY A 110 10.49 3.02 -17.42
CA GLY A 110 9.10 3.46 -17.58
C GLY A 110 8.86 4.84 -16.97
N PHE A 111 9.40 5.11 -15.78
CA PHE A 111 9.38 6.43 -15.15
C PHE A 111 9.99 7.49 -16.08
N TYR A 112 11.19 7.25 -16.62
CA TYR A 112 11.80 8.22 -17.52
C TYR A 112 11.00 8.39 -18.81
N PHE A 113 10.57 7.29 -19.43
CA PHE A 113 9.84 7.34 -20.69
C PHE A 113 8.49 8.08 -20.59
N PHE A 114 7.72 7.84 -19.53
CA PHE A 114 6.36 8.40 -19.41
C PHE A 114 6.31 9.73 -18.65
N LEU A 115 7.24 9.97 -17.71
CA LEU A 115 7.13 11.09 -16.77
C LEU A 115 8.23 12.15 -16.94
N VAL A 116 9.29 11.84 -17.69
CA VAL A 116 10.37 12.80 -17.96
C VAL A 116 10.30 13.23 -19.43
N PRO A 117 9.92 14.49 -19.71
CA PRO A 117 9.90 15.01 -21.08
C PRO A 117 11.31 15.00 -21.66
N ASP A 118 11.40 14.88 -22.99
CA ASP A 118 12.66 14.85 -23.74
C ASP A 118 13.59 13.70 -23.32
N SER A 119 13.02 12.56 -22.92
CA SER A 119 13.74 11.33 -22.65
C SER A 119 13.52 10.32 -23.78
N SER A 120 14.56 9.56 -24.14
CA SER A 120 14.51 8.60 -25.26
C SER A 120 14.57 7.17 -24.75
N LEU A 121 13.53 6.40 -25.02
CA LEU A 121 13.53 4.97 -24.71
C LEU A 121 14.73 4.24 -25.32
N ILE A 122 15.18 4.68 -26.51
CA ILE A 122 16.32 4.09 -27.23
C ILE A 122 17.61 4.25 -26.43
N ILE A 123 17.88 5.43 -25.86
CA ILE A 123 19.12 5.66 -25.09
C ILE A 123 19.10 4.90 -23.75
N HIS A 124 17.93 4.73 -23.13
CA HIS A 124 17.79 3.91 -21.92
C HIS A 124 17.96 2.42 -22.22
N LEU A 125 17.36 1.92 -23.30
CA LEU A 125 17.54 0.53 -23.75
C LEU A 125 19.01 0.24 -24.10
N ALA A 126 19.70 1.18 -24.77
CA ALA A 126 21.12 1.08 -25.05
C ALA A 126 21.94 0.99 -23.75
N SER A 127 21.66 1.85 -22.77
CA SER A 127 22.34 1.83 -21.46
C SER A 127 22.13 0.51 -20.72
N ALA A 128 20.89 0.02 -20.66
CA ALA A 128 20.58 -1.27 -20.05
C ALA A 128 21.28 -2.44 -20.75
N GLY A 129 21.33 -2.41 -22.09
CA GLY A 129 22.05 -3.41 -22.90
C GLY A 129 23.56 -3.38 -22.66
N ILE A 130 24.17 -2.19 -22.56
CA ILE A 130 25.59 -2.03 -22.25
C ILE A 130 25.90 -2.53 -20.84
N ALA A 131 25.06 -2.23 -19.85
CA ALA A 131 25.20 -2.74 -18.49
C ALA A 131 25.15 -4.29 -18.46
N TYR A 132 24.24 -4.90 -19.22
CA TYR A 132 24.13 -6.35 -19.35
C TYR A 132 25.40 -6.97 -19.99
N LEU A 133 25.88 -6.39 -21.10
CA LEU A 133 27.10 -6.87 -21.76
C LEU A 133 28.34 -6.69 -20.89
N TYR A 134 28.41 -5.58 -20.15
CA TYR A 134 29.49 -5.31 -19.21
C TYR A 134 29.52 -6.34 -18.08
N PHE A 135 28.38 -6.62 -17.46
CA PHE A 135 28.25 -7.60 -16.39
C PHE A 135 28.67 -9.01 -16.82
N HIS A 136 28.28 -9.43 -18.02
CA HIS A 136 28.64 -10.76 -18.55
C HIS A 136 30.01 -10.82 -19.23
N HIS A 137 30.86 -9.79 -19.07
CA HIS A 137 32.19 -9.70 -19.70
C HIS A 137 32.16 -9.90 -21.23
N ARG A 138 31.11 -9.43 -21.90
CA ARG A 138 30.93 -9.52 -23.36
C ARG A 138 31.31 -8.24 -24.10
N LEU A 139 31.70 -7.19 -23.39
CA LEU A 139 32.25 -5.99 -24.02
C LEU A 139 33.70 -6.22 -24.47
N PRO A 140 34.16 -5.54 -25.54
CA PRO A 140 35.56 -5.58 -25.95
C PRO A 140 36.51 -5.19 -24.82
N SER A 141 37.65 -5.87 -24.71
CA SER A 141 38.66 -5.63 -23.65
C SER A 141 39.19 -4.19 -23.60
N VAL A 142 39.11 -3.46 -24.72
CA VAL A 142 39.46 -2.03 -24.80
C VAL A 142 38.54 -1.16 -23.93
N LEU A 143 37.28 -1.57 -23.76
CA LEU A 143 36.24 -0.86 -23.00
C LEU A 143 36.09 -1.38 -21.56
N THR A 144 36.82 -2.43 -21.19
CA THR A 144 36.78 -3.01 -19.85
C THR A 144 38.19 -3.02 -19.25
N PRO A 145 38.65 -1.91 -18.66
CA PRO A 145 39.94 -1.84 -17.99
C PRO A 145 40.07 -2.92 -16.92
N THR A 146 41.26 -3.51 -16.80
CA THR A 146 41.60 -4.41 -15.71
C THR A 146 41.81 -3.63 -14.40
N THR A 147 41.71 -4.31 -13.27
CA THR A 147 42.02 -3.74 -11.94
C THR A 147 43.38 -3.05 -11.91
N GLU A 148 44.38 -3.65 -12.56
CA GLU A 148 45.73 -3.07 -12.67
C GLU A 148 45.75 -1.75 -13.45
N LYS A 149 44.94 -1.65 -14.50
CA LYS A 149 44.81 -0.40 -15.27
C LYS A 149 44.11 0.68 -14.45
N TYR A 150 43.14 0.31 -13.60
CA TYR A 150 42.52 1.26 -12.66
C TYR A 150 43.49 1.75 -11.59
N ARG A 151 44.36 0.88 -11.06
CA ARG A 151 45.45 1.31 -10.15
C ARG A 151 46.39 2.31 -10.81
N GLN A 152 46.72 2.10 -12.08
CA GLN A 152 47.53 3.05 -12.85
C GLN A 152 46.82 4.40 -13.00
N TYR A 153 45.49 4.41 -13.20
CA TYR A 153 44.70 5.63 -13.25
C TYR A 153 44.67 6.36 -11.90
N GLU A 154 44.52 5.64 -10.78
CA GLU A 154 44.55 6.23 -9.42
C GLU A 154 45.89 6.89 -9.09
N ASN A 155 46.99 6.30 -9.57
CA ASN A 155 48.35 6.80 -9.34
C ASN A 155 48.77 7.91 -10.32
N HIS A 156 47.94 8.23 -11.32
CA HIS A 156 48.23 9.28 -12.28
C HIS A 156 48.29 10.66 -11.58
N ARG A 157 49.23 11.52 -11.99
CA ARG A 157 49.52 12.82 -11.35
C ARG A 157 48.28 13.70 -11.14
N LEU A 158 47.31 13.65 -12.06
CA LEU A 158 46.06 14.43 -11.98
C LEU A 158 45.04 13.86 -10.99
N VAL A 159 44.99 12.53 -10.84
CA VAL A 159 44.05 11.84 -9.95
C VAL A 159 44.60 11.74 -8.53
N ARG A 160 45.93 11.74 -8.38
CA ARG A 160 46.62 11.67 -7.09
C ARG A 160 46.21 12.77 -6.09
N LEU A 161 45.79 13.94 -6.59
CA LEU A 161 45.24 15.03 -5.77
C LEU A 161 43.86 14.72 -5.17
N LEU A 162 43.08 13.86 -5.84
CA LEU A 162 41.76 13.40 -5.39
C LEU A 162 41.88 12.12 -4.56
N SER A 163 42.79 11.21 -4.92
CA SER A 163 42.97 9.94 -4.19
C SER A 163 43.56 10.10 -2.79
N GLY A 164 44.23 11.21 -2.51
CA GLY A 164 44.70 11.56 -1.15
C GLY A 164 43.63 12.15 -0.21
N ARG A 165 42.37 12.29 -0.65
CA ARG A 165 41.29 12.85 0.19
C ARG A 165 40.65 11.76 1.07
N PRO A 166 40.22 12.09 2.30
CA PRO A 166 39.74 11.10 3.29
C PRO A 166 38.44 10.35 2.92
N LYS A 167 37.81 10.67 1.80
CA LYS A 167 36.57 10.02 1.31
C LYS A 167 36.72 9.34 -0.05
N PHE A 168 37.93 9.30 -0.61
CA PHE A 168 38.18 8.60 -1.86
C PHE A 168 38.27 7.09 -1.59
N ILE A 169 37.52 6.29 -2.35
CA ILE A 169 37.54 4.82 -2.23
C ILE A 169 38.48 4.28 -3.30
N SER A 170 39.67 3.84 -2.88
CA SER A 170 40.62 3.18 -3.78
C SER A 170 40.08 1.84 -4.24
N VAL A 171 40.42 1.47 -5.47
CA VAL A 171 40.15 0.16 -6.07
C VAL A 171 40.64 -1.00 -5.18
N ASP A 172 41.71 -0.81 -4.39
CA ASP A 172 42.22 -1.84 -3.49
C ASP A 172 41.43 -1.98 -2.18
N ASN A 173 40.73 -0.91 -1.76
CA ASN A 173 39.86 -0.92 -0.57
C ASN A 173 38.39 -1.23 -0.92
N ALA A 174 38.08 -1.41 -2.20
CA ALA A 174 36.74 -1.69 -2.68
C ALA A 174 36.39 -3.15 -2.42
N GLY A 175 35.31 -3.39 -1.67
CA GLY A 175 34.87 -4.74 -1.27
C GLY A 175 35.14 -5.11 0.19
N ASP A 176 36.01 -4.39 0.89
CA ASP A 176 36.18 -4.55 2.33
C ASP A 176 35.04 -3.82 3.07
N GLY A 177 34.31 -4.54 3.91
CA GLY A 177 33.13 -4.06 4.62
C GLY A 177 33.40 -2.77 5.39
N TYR A 178 32.98 -1.63 4.83
CA TYR A 178 33.03 -0.34 5.50
C TYR A 178 32.03 -0.35 6.68
N LEU A 179 32.52 -0.64 7.87
CA LEU A 179 31.80 -0.40 9.12
C LEU A 179 31.66 1.13 9.32
N PRO A 180 30.44 1.65 9.61
CA PRO A 180 30.31 3.04 10.01
C PRO A 180 31.02 3.23 11.36
N VAL A 181 31.99 4.14 11.35
CA VAL A 181 32.75 4.70 12.48
C VAL A 181 32.10 4.50 13.86
N SER A 182 32.66 3.57 14.66
CA SER A 182 33.00 3.84 16.06
C SER A 182 34.23 3.03 16.46
N SER A 183 35.40 3.64 16.41
CA SER A 183 36.44 3.37 17.39
C SER A 183 37.16 4.68 17.65
N THR A 184 36.93 5.20 18.85
CA THR A 184 37.88 6.09 19.52
C THR A 184 39.23 5.38 19.52
N GLY A 185 40.09 5.74 18.57
CA GLY A 185 41.52 5.53 18.70
C GLY A 185 41.96 6.29 19.94
N SER A 186 42.35 5.52 20.95
CA SER A 186 43.06 5.96 22.15
C SER A 186 44.02 7.09 21.83
N ALA A 187 43.78 8.26 22.44
CA ALA A 187 44.81 9.27 22.58
C ALA A 187 46.03 8.62 23.25
N THR A 188 47.16 8.62 22.56
CA THR A 188 48.45 8.32 23.16
C THR A 188 48.76 9.37 24.22
N PRO A 189 49.02 8.99 25.49
CA PRO A 189 49.69 9.88 26.41
C PRO A 189 51.17 9.90 26.05
N TYR A 190 51.74 11.10 26.01
CA TYR A 190 53.18 11.30 26.11
C TYR A 190 53.73 10.54 27.32
N THR A 191 54.69 9.62 27.12
CA THR A 191 55.76 9.39 28.10
C THR A 191 57.00 8.74 27.48
N VAL A 192 58.09 9.45 27.73
CA VAL A 192 59.53 9.19 27.67
C VAL A 192 59.99 7.72 27.80
N ASN A 193 61.02 7.39 27.01
CA ASN A 193 61.99 6.28 27.11
C ASN A 193 62.12 5.58 28.48
N THR A 194 62.15 4.23 28.48
CA THR A 194 63.32 3.39 28.88
C THR A 194 63.04 1.88 28.74
N GLN A 195 63.91 1.19 27.99
CA GLN A 195 64.51 -0.18 28.05
C GLN A 195 63.77 -1.43 28.64
N PRO A 196 64.17 -2.66 28.21
CA PRO A 196 63.36 -3.90 28.28
C PRO A 196 63.92 -5.01 29.23
N SER A 197 63.05 -5.95 29.68
CA SER A 197 63.41 -7.28 30.24
C SER A 197 62.12 -8.09 30.50
N SER A 198 61.83 -9.20 29.81
CA SER A 198 62.19 -10.62 30.08
C SER A 198 61.27 -11.37 31.08
N SER A 199 61.08 -12.67 30.83
CA SER A 199 60.51 -13.75 31.70
C SER A 199 59.01 -13.67 32.00
N GLU A 200 58.21 -14.73 32.16
CA GLU A 200 58.34 -16.20 32.15
C GLU A 200 56.89 -16.77 32.11
N SER A 201 56.73 -18.02 31.67
CA SER A 201 55.50 -18.83 31.64
C SER A 201 55.34 -19.64 32.96
N PRO A 202 54.52 -20.72 33.11
CA PRO A 202 53.19 -21.12 32.60
C PRO A 202 52.26 -21.70 33.71
N SER A 203 51.01 -22.09 33.40
CA SER A 203 50.26 -23.27 33.92
C SER A 203 48.76 -23.11 33.62
N ASN A 204 47.91 -24.11 33.38
CA ASN A 204 48.01 -25.54 33.05
C ASN A 204 46.63 -25.91 32.46
N PHE A 205 46.61 -26.55 31.29
CA PHE A 205 45.52 -27.39 30.75
C PHE A 205 45.64 -28.80 31.40
N PRO A 206 44.64 -29.73 31.38
CA PRO A 206 44.11 -30.27 30.12
C PRO A 206 42.66 -30.80 30.09
N GLY A 207 42.17 -30.91 28.86
CA GLY A 207 40.94 -31.60 28.46
C GLY A 207 40.76 -31.57 26.94
N GLN A 208 41.82 -31.90 26.18
CA GLN A 208 41.79 -32.30 24.75
C GLN A 208 41.04 -33.65 24.62
N ALA A 209 40.43 -34.02 23.49
CA ALA A 209 41.03 -34.11 22.16
C ALA A 209 39.91 -34.16 21.09
N SER A 210 39.98 -33.37 20.01
CA SER A 210 40.65 -33.61 18.70
C SER A 210 39.72 -34.36 17.71
N SER A 211 39.66 -34.08 16.41
CA SER A 211 40.31 -33.11 15.52
C SER A 211 39.74 -33.36 14.11
N ASP A 212 39.45 -32.28 13.41
CA ASP A 212 39.78 -31.97 12.01
C ASP A 212 39.43 -32.89 10.81
N TRP A 213 38.99 -32.16 9.77
CA TRP A 213 39.32 -32.23 8.34
C TRP A 213 38.17 -32.48 7.35
N ASP A 214 38.07 -31.51 6.42
CA ASP A 214 37.72 -31.60 5.00
C ASP A 214 36.25 -31.66 4.51
N THR A 215 35.83 -30.55 3.88
CA THR A 215 34.90 -30.49 2.73
C THR A 215 35.53 -31.08 1.44
N PRO A 216 34.82 -31.31 0.30
CA PRO A 216 33.40 -31.15 -0.04
C PRO A 216 32.79 -32.39 -0.79
N LEU A 217 31.48 -32.40 -1.10
CA LEU A 217 30.95 -32.96 -2.37
C LEU A 217 29.49 -32.59 -2.65
N ASN A 218 29.28 -32.13 -3.89
CA ASN A 218 28.04 -31.82 -4.59
C ASN A 218 26.98 -32.95 -4.55
N MET A 219 25.69 -32.56 -4.46
CA MET A 219 24.64 -33.27 -5.20
C MET A 219 23.44 -32.36 -5.57
N SER A 220 23.49 -31.89 -6.82
CA SER A 220 22.42 -31.60 -7.78
C SER A 220 20.95 -31.48 -7.33
N CYS A 221 20.37 -30.31 -7.64
CA CYS A 221 18.95 -30.08 -7.90
C CYS A 221 18.32 -31.13 -8.82
N ARG A 222 17.10 -31.59 -8.48
CA ARG A 222 16.13 -32.10 -9.46
C ARG A 222 14.83 -31.29 -9.36
N LEU A 223 14.53 -30.63 -10.47
CA LEU A 223 13.27 -29.98 -10.79
C LEU A 223 12.13 -31.02 -10.82
N ALA A 224 11.00 -30.71 -10.19
CA ALA A 224 9.74 -31.42 -10.39
C ALA A 224 9.01 -30.83 -11.63
N PRO A 225 8.45 -31.66 -12.52
CA PRO A 225 7.84 -31.22 -13.78
C PRO A 225 6.40 -30.69 -13.62
N PRO A 226 5.86 -29.93 -14.60
CA PRO A 226 4.53 -29.36 -14.54
C PRO A 226 3.46 -30.40 -14.93
N LEU A 227 2.30 -30.35 -14.27
CA LEU A 227 1.12 -31.14 -14.66
C LEU A 227 0.33 -30.42 -15.77
N PRO A 228 -0.23 -31.15 -16.76
CA PRO A 228 -0.70 -30.58 -18.02
C PRO A 228 -2.18 -30.21 -18.05
N VAL A 229 -2.50 -29.35 -19.03
CA VAL A 229 -3.83 -28.89 -19.44
C VAL A 229 -4.49 -29.87 -20.43
N ALA A 230 -5.83 -29.89 -20.45
CA ALA A 230 -6.80 -30.50 -21.40
C ALA A 230 -7.28 -31.91 -21.02
N LEU A 231 -8.54 -32.36 -21.18
CA LEU A 231 -9.75 -31.87 -21.88
C LEU A 231 -10.92 -32.80 -21.42
N HIS A 232 -12.11 -32.31 -21.03
CA HIS A 232 -13.38 -32.63 -21.71
C HIS A 232 -14.63 -32.12 -20.98
N SER A 233 -15.52 -31.63 -21.83
CA SER A 233 -16.92 -31.29 -21.69
C SER A 233 -17.81 -32.43 -21.18
N ARG A 234 -18.66 -32.12 -20.19
CA ARG A 234 -20.10 -32.40 -20.12
C ARG A 234 -20.58 -32.08 -18.70
N LEU A 235 -21.45 -31.09 -18.58
CA LEU A 235 -22.61 -30.98 -17.67
C LEU A 235 -23.03 -29.51 -17.63
N LEU A 236 -23.55 -29.04 -18.77
CA LEU A 236 -24.62 -28.05 -18.78
C LEU A 236 -25.90 -28.85 -18.55
N GLU A 237 -26.59 -28.56 -17.45
CA GLU A 237 -28.03 -28.75 -17.18
C GLU A 237 -28.25 -28.99 -15.68
N SER A 238 -28.34 -27.90 -14.91
CA SER A 238 -29.29 -27.74 -13.81
C SER A 238 -29.04 -26.36 -13.20
N GLY A 239 -29.85 -25.39 -13.64
CA GLY A 239 -29.94 -24.10 -12.97
C GLY A 239 -30.54 -24.30 -11.60
N ILE A 240 -29.77 -24.00 -10.56
CA ILE A 240 -30.28 -23.62 -9.24
C ILE A 240 -29.29 -22.56 -8.73
N GLY A 241 -29.71 -21.29 -8.83
CA GLY A 241 -29.06 -20.18 -8.15
C GLY A 241 -29.30 -20.31 -6.64
N LEU A 242 -28.28 -20.00 -5.85
CA LEU A 242 -28.42 -19.89 -4.40
C LEU A 242 -28.28 -18.41 -4.03
N ASP A 243 -29.42 -17.73 -4.11
CA ASP A 243 -29.77 -16.68 -3.17
C ASP A 243 -29.93 -17.33 -1.80
N SER A 244 -29.10 -16.93 -0.82
CA SER A 244 -29.36 -17.12 0.61
C SER A 244 -28.21 -16.53 1.44
N ALA A 245 -28.21 -15.21 1.56
CA ALA A 245 -27.62 -14.48 2.67
C ALA A 245 -28.25 -13.08 2.82
N ASP A 246 -28.78 -12.51 1.72
CA ASP A 246 -29.46 -11.20 1.71
C ASP A 246 -30.98 -11.28 1.95
N GLU A 247 -31.65 -12.43 1.74
CA GLU A 247 -33.11 -12.58 1.89
C GLU A 247 -33.60 -12.75 3.35
N ALA A 248 -32.71 -12.91 4.32
CA ALA A 248 -33.11 -13.06 5.72
C ALA A 248 -33.56 -11.74 6.39
N TYR A 249 -33.48 -10.60 5.69
CA TYR A 249 -33.85 -9.29 6.23
C TYR A 249 -35.01 -8.59 5.50
N GLU A 250 -35.50 -9.10 4.36
CA GLU A 250 -36.57 -8.46 3.58
C GLU A 250 -37.99 -8.98 3.88
N ASN A 251 -38.15 -10.13 4.53
CA ASN A 251 -39.47 -10.77 4.70
C ASN A 251 -40.24 -10.46 5.99
N GLN A 252 -39.92 -9.35 6.68
CA GLN A 252 -40.63 -8.94 7.91
C GLN A 252 -41.25 -7.53 7.89
N THR A 253 -41.22 -6.84 6.75
CA THR A 253 -41.72 -5.45 6.63
C THR A 253 -42.85 -5.25 5.61
N SER A 254 -43.45 -6.33 5.10
CA SER A 254 -44.55 -6.24 4.13
C SER A 254 -45.83 -6.95 4.60
N ILE A 255 -46.35 -6.62 5.78
CA ILE A 255 -47.79 -6.65 6.07
C ILE A 255 -48.03 -5.62 7.19
N THR A 256 -48.50 -4.43 6.84
CA THR A 256 -49.47 -3.63 7.60
C THR A 256 -49.69 -2.32 6.86
N GLU A 257 -50.63 -2.32 5.93
CA GLU A 257 -51.56 -1.22 5.61
C GLU A 257 -52.23 -1.51 4.25
N GLN A 258 -53.45 -2.05 4.29
CA GLN A 258 -54.60 -1.50 3.55
C GLN A 258 -55.85 -2.33 3.87
N GLY A 259 -56.90 -1.63 4.31
CA GLY A 259 -58.15 -2.20 4.76
C GLY A 259 -59.16 -2.50 3.65
N THR A 260 -60.21 -3.18 4.10
CA THR A 260 -61.59 -3.21 3.57
C THR A 260 -61.80 -3.71 2.14
N HIS A 261 -62.30 -4.94 1.99
CA HIS A 261 -63.69 -5.19 1.56
C HIS A 261 -64.05 -6.69 1.58
N SER A 262 -65.31 -6.93 1.89
CA SER A 262 -66.10 -8.16 1.92
C SER A 262 -65.89 -9.16 0.76
N ASN A 263 -65.84 -10.47 1.06
CA ASN A 263 -66.88 -11.41 0.59
C ASN A 263 -66.75 -12.83 1.19
N GLN A 264 -67.92 -13.44 1.40
CA GLN A 264 -68.18 -14.80 1.85
C GLN A 264 -67.88 -15.86 0.77
N GLY A 265 -67.68 -17.12 1.20
CA GLY A 265 -67.84 -18.33 0.36
C GLY A 265 -66.74 -19.36 0.62
N LEU A 266 -66.94 -20.33 1.53
CA LEU A 266 -67.37 -21.71 1.20
C LEU A 266 -66.56 -22.35 0.05
N TYR A 267 -65.70 -23.32 0.36
CA TYR A 267 -65.80 -24.68 -0.20
C TYR A 267 -64.95 -25.66 0.63
N GLN A 268 -65.66 -26.64 1.17
CA GLN A 268 -65.19 -27.84 1.85
C GLN A 268 -65.38 -29.00 0.84
N TRP A 269 -64.44 -29.97 0.76
CA TRP A 269 -64.66 -31.40 0.39
C TRP A 269 -63.28 -32.11 0.36
N HIS A 270 -62.95 -33.05 1.27
CA HIS A 270 -63.23 -34.51 1.26
C HIS A 270 -62.41 -35.27 0.17
N HIS A 271 -61.77 -36.44 0.38
CA HIS A 271 -61.99 -37.59 1.28
C HIS A 271 -60.75 -38.54 1.27
N GLN A 272 -60.41 -39.12 2.45
CA GLN A 272 -60.13 -40.57 2.78
C GLN A 272 -59.25 -41.47 1.85
N HIS A 273 -58.41 -42.44 2.30
CA HIS A 273 -58.55 -43.45 3.36
C HIS A 273 -57.21 -44.10 3.82
N HIS A 274 -57.17 -44.46 5.12
CA HIS A 274 -56.59 -45.62 5.84
C HIS A 274 -55.26 -46.31 5.45
N LEU A 275 -54.39 -46.51 6.45
CA LEU A 275 -54.20 -47.80 7.16
C LEU A 275 -53.44 -47.64 8.49
N VAL A 276 -53.76 -48.52 9.44
CA VAL A 276 -53.45 -48.48 10.88
C VAL A 276 -52.18 -49.28 11.21
N GLY A 277 -51.36 -48.74 12.12
CA GLY A 277 -50.73 -49.48 13.22
C GLY A 277 -49.35 -50.13 13.00
N SER A 278 -48.34 -49.65 13.74
CA SER A 278 -47.43 -50.48 14.54
C SER A 278 -46.35 -49.62 15.20
N ASN A 279 -46.40 -49.57 16.54
CA ASN A 279 -45.32 -49.08 17.39
C ASN A 279 -44.12 -50.02 17.29
N LYS A 280 -42.96 -49.54 16.83
CA LYS A 280 -41.66 -50.18 17.11
C LYS A 280 -40.59 -49.13 17.39
N HIS A 281 -40.05 -49.22 18.60
CA HIS A 281 -38.79 -48.62 19.03
C HIS A 281 -37.69 -48.83 17.97
N PHE A 282 -37.01 -47.74 17.60
CA PHE A 282 -35.69 -47.82 17.00
C PHE A 282 -34.69 -47.04 17.85
N THR A 283 -33.84 -47.83 18.48
CA THR A 283 -32.66 -47.50 19.27
C THR A 283 -31.69 -46.66 18.44
N LYS A 284 -31.28 -45.49 18.96
CA LYS A 284 -30.19 -44.68 18.40
C LYS A 284 -28.90 -45.51 18.39
N MET A 285 -28.29 -45.71 17.21
CA MET A 285 -26.92 -46.16 17.10
C MET A 285 -26.00 -45.09 17.68
N ALA A 286 -25.34 -45.42 18.80
CA ALA A 286 -24.28 -44.64 19.37
C ALA A 286 -23.01 -44.79 18.52
N THR A 287 -22.64 -43.75 17.78
CA THR A 287 -21.28 -43.58 17.31
C THR A 287 -20.40 -43.26 18.52
N LYS A 288 -19.43 -44.14 18.80
CA LYS A 288 -18.38 -43.93 19.82
C LYS A 288 -17.69 -42.58 19.56
N ARG A 289 -17.96 -41.59 20.41
CA ARG A 289 -17.08 -40.43 20.58
C ARG A 289 -15.75 -40.95 21.10
N THR A 290 -14.68 -40.72 20.34
CA THR A 290 -13.33 -40.66 20.89
C THR A 290 -13.31 -39.66 22.04
N PRO A 291 -12.59 -39.93 23.14
CA PRO A 291 -12.53 -39.00 24.26
C PRO A 291 -11.85 -37.73 23.74
N HIS A 292 -12.60 -36.63 23.64
CA HIS A 292 -11.99 -35.32 23.60
C HIS A 292 -11.23 -35.17 24.92
N THR A 293 -9.92 -35.03 24.83
CA THR A 293 -9.15 -34.39 25.89
C THR A 293 -9.86 -33.10 26.24
N ASP A 294 -10.30 -32.98 27.50
CA ASP A 294 -10.81 -31.74 28.08
C ASP A 294 -9.69 -30.68 28.00
N LEU A 295 -9.60 -29.99 26.86
CA LEU A 295 -9.05 -28.65 26.82
C LEU A 295 -10.09 -27.82 27.58
N LYS A 296 -9.73 -27.39 28.79
CA LYS A 296 -10.43 -26.25 29.40
C LYS A 296 -10.42 -25.15 28.34
N GLU A 297 -11.59 -24.75 27.86
CA GLU A 297 -11.73 -23.45 27.21
C GLU A 297 -11.36 -22.42 28.29
N GLU A 298 -10.08 -22.05 28.34
CA GLU A 298 -9.66 -20.88 29.09
C GLU A 298 -10.44 -19.70 28.51
N GLY A 299 -11.15 -18.97 29.37
CA GLY A 299 -11.93 -17.81 28.95
C GLY A 299 -11.04 -16.77 28.28
N PRO A 300 -11.64 -15.76 27.60
CA PRO A 300 -10.87 -14.77 26.88
C PRO A 300 -9.87 -14.04 27.78
N VAL A 301 -8.65 -13.83 27.29
CA VAL A 301 -7.58 -13.15 28.02
C VAL A 301 -7.74 -11.64 27.88
N ILE A 302 -8.21 -10.98 28.94
CA ILE A 302 -8.64 -9.56 28.89
C ILE A 302 -7.89 -8.65 29.87
N ASP A 303 -6.71 -9.07 30.35
CA ASP A 303 -5.96 -8.36 31.40
C ASP A 303 -5.64 -6.91 31.02
N GLU A 304 -5.18 -6.66 29.78
CA GLU A 304 -4.88 -5.29 29.32
C GLU A 304 -6.14 -4.41 29.28
N ALA A 305 -7.30 -4.98 28.95
CA ALA A 305 -8.57 -4.24 28.99
C ALA A 305 -8.91 -3.82 30.42
N ILE A 306 -8.73 -4.72 31.40
CA ILE A 306 -8.96 -4.42 32.82
C ILE A 306 -7.97 -3.35 33.31
N GLU A 307 -6.68 -3.48 32.98
CA GLU A 307 -5.63 -2.51 33.34
C GLU A 307 -5.93 -1.10 32.79
N ARG A 308 -6.44 -1.02 31.55
CA ARG A 308 -6.82 0.25 30.92
C ARG A 308 -8.23 0.73 31.28
N GLY A 309 -8.97 0.00 32.11
CA GLY A 309 -10.36 0.33 32.46
C GLY A 309 -11.31 0.26 31.27
N TRP A 310 -10.98 -0.53 30.24
CA TRP A 310 -11.81 -0.75 29.07
C TRP A 310 -12.86 -1.83 29.34
N GLU A 311 -14.12 -1.43 29.27
CA GLU A 311 -15.23 -2.36 29.35
C GLU A 311 -15.60 -2.89 27.97
N ILE A 312 -15.59 -4.21 27.82
CA ILE A 312 -15.94 -4.88 26.56
C ILE A 312 -17.44 -4.65 26.31
N PRO A 313 -17.83 -4.00 25.20
CA PRO A 313 -19.22 -3.72 24.95
C PRO A 313 -20.05 -4.99 24.70
N ASP A 314 -21.26 -5.03 25.24
CA ASP A 314 -22.20 -6.16 25.09
C ASP A 314 -23.58 -5.73 24.58
N PHE A 315 -23.63 -4.68 23.75
CA PHE A 315 -24.84 -4.30 23.02
C PHE A 315 -25.06 -5.22 21.81
N THR A 316 -26.30 -5.27 21.32
CA THR A 316 -26.65 -5.95 20.07
C THR A 316 -26.79 -4.94 18.92
N ILE A 317 -26.59 -5.38 17.67
CA ILE A 317 -26.86 -4.52 16.50
C ILE A 317 -28.32 -4.04 16.48
N LYS A 318 -29.26 -4.87 16.96
CA LYS A 318 -30.67 -4.52 17.01
C LYS A 318 -30.92 -3.33 17.95
N GLU A 319 -30.30 -3.31 19.12
CA GLU A 319 -30.42 -2.18 20.06
C GLU A 319 -29.94 -0.87 19.44
N ILE A 320 -28.82 -0.89 18.73
CA ILE A 320 -28.31 0.29 18.03
C ILE A 320 -29.23 0.68 16.87
N ARG A 321 -29.76 -0.30 16.13
CA ARG A 321 -30.65 -0.08 14.99
C ARG A 321 -31.99 0.52 15.40
N ASP A 322 -32.56 0.06 16.50
CA ASP A 322 -33.85 0.49 17.04
C ASP A 322 -33.78 1.90 17.64
N ALA A 323 -32.58 2.37 18.03
CA ALA A 323 -32.37 3.73 18.49
C ALA A 323 -32.46 4.78 17.37
N ILE A 324 -32.26 4.38 16.11
CA ILE A 324 -32.16 5.28 14.96
C ILE A 324 -33.51 5.39 14.24
N PRO A 325 -33.98 6.62 13.92
CA PRO A 325 -35.20 6.80 13.14
C PRO A 325 -35.21 6.03 11.81
N ALA A 326 -36.34 5.40 11.49
CA ALA A 326 -36.45 4.56 10.30
C ALA A 326 -36.24 5.35 8.99
N HIS A 327 -36.52 6.66 8.96
CA HIS A 327 -36.30 7.48 7.76
C HIS A 327 -34.83 7.66 7.43
N CYS A 328 -33.91 7.55 8.41
CA CYS A 328 -32.48 7.67 8.17
C CYS A 328 -31.95 6.61 7.19
N PHE A 329 -32.64 5.47 7.06
CA PHE A 329 -32.25 4.36 6.17
C PHE A 329 -32.89 4.46 4.79
N ARG A 330 -33.70 5.49 4.51
CA ARG A 330 -34.31 5.67 3.20
C ARG A 330 -33.30 6.27 2.24
N ARG A 331 -33.02 5.51 1.18
CA ARG A 331 -32.12 5.91 0.09
C ARG A 331 -32.94 6.62 -0.99
N ASP A 332 -32.69 7.90 -1.16
CA ASP A 332 -33.29 8.76 -2.19
C ASP A 332 -32.28 9.02 -3.31
N THR A 333 -32.52 8.41 -4.47
CA THR A 333 -31.67 8.53 -5.66
C THR A 333 -31.53 9.97 -6.13
N ILE A 334 -32.61 10.74 -6.14
CA ILE A 334 -32.62 12.12 -6.66
C ILE A 334 -31.78 12.98 -5.72
N ARG A 335 -32.02 12.87 -4.41
CA ARG A 335 -31.23 13.58 -3.40
C ARG A 335 -29.75 13.25 -3.54
N SER A 336 -29.38 11.98 -3.66
CA SER A 336 -27.97 11.59 -3.83
C SER A 336 -27.32 12.20 -5.08
N PHE A 337 -28.05 12.29 -6.21
CA PHE A 337 -27.54 12.97 -7.41
C PHE A 337 -27.32 14.48 -7.22
N THR A 338 -28.07 15.14 -6.32
CA THR A 338 -27.82 16.56 -6.02
C THR A 338 -26.42 16.80 -5.45
N TYR A 339 -25.90 15.88 -4.63
CA TYR A 339 -24.53 15.95 -4.10
C TYR A 339 -23.48 15.73 -5.19
N VAL A 340 -23.73 14.80 -6.14
CA VAL A 340 -22.85 14.61 -7.31
C VAL A 340 -22.79 15.89 -8.15
N ILE A 341 -23.95 16.47 -8.46
CA ILE A 341 -24.04 17.69 -9.26
C ILE A 341 -23.35 18.86 -8.53
N HIS A 342 -23.58 18.99 -7.23
CA HIS A 342 -22.94 20.01 -6.39
C HIS A 342 -21.41 19.93 -6.47
N ASP A 343 -20.82 18.76 -6.18
CA ASP A 343 -19.37 18.62 -6.13
C ASP A 343 -18.73 18.76 -7.51
N VAL A 344 -19.35 18.18 -8.54
CA VAL A 344 -18.87 18.28 -9.93
C VAL A 344 -18.96 19.73 -10.42
N ALA A 345 -20.04 20.46 -10.11
CA ALA A 345 -20.16 21.87 -10.49
C ALA A 345 -19.04 22.73 -9.88
N ILE A 346 -18.68 22.49 -8.61
CA ILE A 346 -17.60 23.21 -7.94
C ILE A 346 -16.24 22.81 -8.51
N ILE A 347 -15.99 21.52 -8.75
CA ILE A 347 -14.79 21.00 -9.43
C ILE A 347 -14.58 21.68 -10.78
N LEU A 348 -15.64 21.80 -11.58
CA LEU A 348 -15.60 22.45 -12.89
C LEU A 348 -15.38 23.97 -12.76
N ALA A 349 -16.04 24.63 -11.81
CA ALA A 349 -15.88 26.06 -11.57
C ALA A 349 -14.46 26.41 -11.11
N LEU A 350 -13.89 25.65 -10.17
CA LEU A 350 -12.51 25.79 -9.72
C LEU A 350 -11.52 25.52 -10.86
N GLY A 351 -11.73 24.44 -11.63
CA GLY A 351 -10.90 24.13 -12.79
C GLY A 351 -10.93 25.22 -13.86
N TYR A 352 -12.11 25.78 -14.14
CA TYR A 352 -12.25 26.92 -15.05
C TYR A 352 -11.56 28.17 -14.52
N ALA A 353 -11.75 28.51 -13.24
CA ALA A 353 -11.09 29.64 -12.60
C ALA A 353 -9.55 29.51 -12.64
N ALA A 354 -9.03 28.30 -12.49
CA ALA A 354 -7.60 28.03 -12.55
C ALA A 354 -6.96 28.35 -13.92
N THR A 355 -7.75 28.35 -15.01
CA THR A 355 -7.26 28.74 -16.35
C THR A 355 -6.80 30.19 -16.45
N PHE A 356 -7.22 31.05 -15.51
CA PHE A 356 -6.79 32.44 -15.45
C PHE A 356 -5.53 32.65 -14.59
N ILE A 357 -5.10 31.66 -13.80
CA ILE A 357 -3.95 31.82 -12.88
C ILE A 357 -2.68 32.15 -13.68
N ASP A 358 -2.35 31.36 -14.70
CA ASP A 358 -1.13 31.57 -15.49
C ASP A 358 -1.16 32.87 -16.33
N GLN A 359 -2.35 33.47 -16.51
CA GLN A 359 -2.54 34.76 -17.21
C GLN A 359 -2.23 35.97 -16.32
N LEU A 360 -2.10 35.78 -15.00
CA LEU A 360 -1.80 36.86 -14.08
C LEU A 360 -0.37 37.39 -14.26
N PRO A 361 -0.18 38.72 -14.30
CA PRO A 361 1.16 39.31 -14.46
C PRO A 361 2.05 39.06 -13.23
N SER A 362 1.46 38.99 -12.04
CA SER A 362 2.20 38.78 -10.79
C SER A 362 2.63 37.32 -10.62
N VAL A 363 3.95 37.09 -10.58
CA VAL A 363 4.54 35.77 -10.25
C VAL A 363 4.14 35.34 -8.84
N THR A 364 4.16 36.27 -7.88
CA THR A 364 3.78 35.98 -6.48
C THR A 364 2.33 35.50 -6.38
N ALA A 365 1.40 36.13 -7.12
CA ALA A 365 0.01 35.68 -7.15
C ALA A 365 -0.10 34.26 -7.73
N ARG A 366 0.65 33.93 -8.79
CA ARG A 366 0.67 32.58 -9.37
C ARG A 366 1.20 31.53 -8.40
N ILE A 367 2.30 31.83 -7.70
CA ILE A 367 2.90 30.92 -6.70
C ILE A 367 1.93 30.65 -5.54
N ALA A 368 1.12 31.63 -5.15
CA ALA A 368 0.12 31.46 -4.09
C ALA A 368 -1.16 30.74 -4.57
N LEU A 369 -1.68 31.10 -5.74
CA LEU A 369 -2.98 30.62 -6.22
C LEU A 369 -2.95 29.15 -6.69
N TRP A 370 -1.83 28.67 -7.24
CA TRP A 370 -1.71 27.26 -7.66
C TRP A 370 -1.89 26.28 -6.49
N PRO A 371 -1.16 26.40 -5.36
CA PRO A 371 -1.40 25.58 -4.18
C PRO A 371 -2.81 25.71 -3.59
N LEU A 372 -3.37 26.92 -3.57
CA LEU A 372 -4.74 27.13 -3.08
C LEU A 372 -5.76 26.39 -3.95
N TYR A 373 -5.62 26.46 -5.27
CA TYR A 373 -6.42 25.66 -6.20
C TYR A 373 -6.25 24.17 -5.94
N TRP A 374 -5.01 23.66 -5.82
CA TRP A 374 -4.76 22.23 -5.61
C TRP A 374 -5.41 21.70 -4.33
N ILE A 375 -5.29 22.45 -3.24
CA ILE A 375 -5.90 22.09 -1.95
C ILE A 375 -7.42 22.13 -2.06
N ALA A 376 -8.00 23.21 -2.59
CA ALA A 376 -9.45 23.37 -2.72
C ALA A 376 -10.05 22.28 -3.64
N GLN A 377 -9.42 22.04 -4.79
CA GLN A 377 -9.82 21.00 -5.74
C GLN A 377 -9.76 19.61 -5.11
N GLY A 378 -8.73 19.33 -4.31
CA GLY A 378 -8.59 18.06 -3.60
C GLY A 378 -9.63 17.85 -2.49
N ILE A 379 -10.01 18.90 -1.77
CA ILE A 379 -11.08 18.85 -0.75
C ILE A 379 -12.41 18.46 -1.40
N VAL A 380 -12.80 19.16 -2.47
CA VAL A 380 -14.07 18.86 -3.18
C VAL A 380 -13.99 17.50 -3.90
N GLY A 381 -12.83 17.15 -4.46
CA GLY A 381 -12.60 15.84 -5.05
C GLY A 381 -12.72 14.69 -4.04
N THR A 382 -12.42 14.94 -2.77
CA THR A 382 -12.65 13.98 -1.68
C THR A 382 -14.14 13.76 -1.44
N GLY A 383 -14.98 14.79 -1.57
CA GLY A 383 -16.44 14.64 -1.58
C GLY A 383 -16.94 13.68 -2.65
N VAL A 384 -16.45 13.83 -3.88
CA VAL A 384 -16.74 12.89 -4.98
C VAL A 384 -16.27 11.47 -4.66
N TRP A 385 -15.09 11.34 -4.04
CA TRP A 385 -14.59 10.05 -3.58
C TRP A 385 -15.54 9.40 -2.57
N VAL A 386 -16.02 10.16 -1.58
CA VAL A 386 -16.98 9.72 -0.56
C VAL A 386 -18.30 9.28 -1.21
N ILE A 387 -18.83 10.02 -2.19
CA ILE A 387 -20.05 9.61 -2.91
C ILE A 387 -19.83 8.30 -3.69
N GLY A 388 -18.68 8.12 -4.34
CA GLY A 388 -18.33 6.85 -4.96
C GLY A 388 -18.20 5.69 -3.96
N HIS A 389 -17.72 6.00 -2.75
CA HIS A 389 -17.68 5.07 -1.62
C HIS A 389 -19.10 4.68 -1.15
N GLU A 390 -20.02 5.63 -1.04
CA GLU A 390 -21.44 5.38 -0.72
C GLU A 390 -22.10 4.47 -1.77
N CYS A 391 -21.74 4.63 -3.04
CA CYS A 391 -22.14 3.73 -4.09
C CYS A 391 -21.60 2.31 -3.86
N GLY A 392 -20.37 2.17 -3.37
CA GLY A 392 -19.77 0.88 -2.98
C GLY A 392 -20.61 0.14 -1.94
N HIS A 393 -21.16 0.86 -0.97
CA HIS A 393 -22.04 0.33 0.07
C HIS A 393 -23.49 0.15 -0.32
N GLN A 394 -23.87 0.50 -1.55
CA GLN A 394 -25.27 0.50 -1.97
C GLN A 394 -26.17 1.49 -1.20
N ALA A 395 -25.56 2.53 -0.61
CA ALA A 395 -26.25 3.57 0.15
C ALA A 395 -26.78 4.70 -0.75
N PHE A 396 -26.18 4.90 -1.92
CA PHE A 396 -26.51 6.01 -2.82
C PHE A 396 -27.94 5.94 -3.39
N SER A 397 -28.42 4.75 -3.76
CA SER A 397 -29.71 4.53 -4.41
C SER A 397 -30.29 3.17 -4.01
N PRO A 398 -31.63 2.99 -4.00
CA PRO A 398 -32.24 1.67 -3.88
C PRO A 398 -31.83 0.71 -5.02
N SER A 399 -31.42 1.24 -6.18
CA SER A 399 -30.99 0.43 -7.33
C SER A 399 -29.50 0.12 -7.30
N LYS A 400 -29.18 -1.18 -7.18
CA LYS A 400 -27.79 -1.68 -7.26
C LYS A 400 -27.11 -1.32 -8.59
N ALA A 401 -27.87 -1.30 -9.69
CA ALA A 401 -27.33 -0.93 -11.00
C ALA A 401 -26.90 0.55 -11.05
N ILE A 402 -27.70 1.45 -10.46
CA ILE A 402 -27.34 2.88 -10.36
C ILE A 402 -26.10 3.04 -9.48
N ASN A 403 -26.06 2.39 -8.31
CA ASN A 403 -24.91 2.45 -7.42
C ASN A 403 -23.64 1.99 -8.13
N ASN A 404 -23.67 0.82 -8.77
CA ASN A 404 -22.49 0.29 -9.45
C ASN A 404 -22.08 1.16 -10.63
N GLY A 405 -23.02 1.65 -11.43
CA GLY A 405 -22.71 2.52 -12.57
C GLY A 405 -22.12 3.86 -12.17
N VAL A 406 -22.74 4.56 -11.21
CA VAL A 406 -22.26 5.86 -10.71
C VAL A 406 -20.93 5.68 -9.99
N GLY A 407 -20.83 4.71 -9.08
CA GLY A 407 -19.61 4.41 -8.35
C GLY A 407 -18.45 4.09 -9.30
N MET A 408 -18.68 3.24 -10.31
CA MET A 408 -17.69 2.90 -11.32
C MET A 408 -17.17 4.14 -12.06
N VAL A 409 -18.04 5.06 -12.47
CA VAL A 409 -17.62 6.30 -13.15
C VAL A 409 -16.83 7.21 -12.21
N LEU A 410 -17.37 7.53 -11.03
CA LEU A 410 -16.76 8.47 -10.10
C LEU A 410 -15.39 7.99 -9.60
N HIS A 411 -15.30 6.72 -9.18
CA HIS A 411 -14.06 6.13 -8.70
C HIS A 411 -13.04 5.92 -9.82
N SER A 412 -13.45 5.52 -11.03
CA SER A 412 -12.51 5.41 -12.15
C SER A 412 -11.86 6.75 -12.49
N LEU A 413 -12.63 7.84 -12.51
CA LEU A 413 -12.12 9.21 -12.73
C LEU A 413 -11.12 9.64 -11.64
N LEU A 414 -11.19 9.06 -10.45
CA LEU A 414 -10.26 9.25 -9.34
C LEU A 414 -9.22 8.11 -9.24
N LEU A 415 -9.03 7.32 -10.30
CA LEU A 415 -8.07 6.21 -10.35
C LEU A 415 -8.25 5.17 -9.22
N VAL A 416 -9.48 4.99 -8.75
CA VAL A 416 -9.87 3.96 -7.78
C VAL A 416 -10.56 2.80 -8.53
N PRO A 417 -10.05 1.56 -8.43
CA PRO A 417 -10.68 0.41 -9.08
C PRO A 417 -11.96 0.03 -8.31
N TYR A 418 -13.09 0.63 -8.68
CA TYR A 418 -14.35 0.64 -7.92
C TYR A 418 -14.78 -0.73 -7.36
N HIS A 419 -14.94 -1.75 -8.21
CA HIS A 419 -15.39 -3.06 -7.74
C HIS A 419 -14.32 -3.77 -6.92
N SER A 420 -13.06 -3.72 -7.34
CA SER A 420 -11.97 -4.30 -6.56
C SER A 420 -11.95 -3.71 -5.16
N TRP A 421 -12.00 -2.38 -5.05
CA TRP A 421 -11.94 -1.68 -3.79
C TRP A 421 -13.22 -1.88 -2.96
N ARG A 422 -14.43 -1.83 -3.55
CA ARG A 422 -15.65 -2.02 -2.75
C ARG A 422 -15.72 -3.42 -2.13
N PHE A 423 -15.12 -4.44 -2.76
CA PHE A 423 -15.10 -5.81 -2.23
C PHE A 423 -14.13 -5.96 -1.05
N SER A 424 -12.93 -5.39 -1.13
CA SER A 424 -12.02 -5.36 0.02
C SER A 424 -12.59 -4.47 1.12
N HIS A 425 -13.14 -3.31 0.78
CA HIS A 425 -13.75 -2.41 1.75
C HIS A 425 -15.00 -3.01 2.42
N SER A 426 -15.84 -3.78 1.72
CA SER A 426 -16.93 -4.52 2.36
C SER A 426 -16.43 -5.56 3.37
N ARG A 427 -15.28 -6.20 3.09
CA ARG A 427 -14.63 -7.12 4.04
C ARG A 427 -14.05 -6.40 5.25
N HIS A 428 -13.50 -5.19 5.05
CA HIS A 428 -13.08 -4.30 6.14
C HIS A 428 -14.24 -4.04 7.10
N HIS A 429 -15.37 -3.53 6.61
CA HIS A 429 -16.57 -3.28 7.43
C HIS A 429 -17.06 -4.51 8.19
N LYS A 430 -16.92 -5.71 7.60
CA LYS A 430 -17.31 -6.98 8.25
C LYS A 430 -16.30 -7.47 9.28
N ALA A 431 -15.11 -6.88 9.37
CA ALA A 431 -14.01 -7.36 10.20
C ALA A 431 -13.22 -6.23 10.89
N THR A 432 -13.79 -5.01 10.97
CA THR A 432 -13.12 -3.83 11.52
C THR A 432 -12.58 -4.13 12.93
N GLY A 433 -11.31 -3.80 13.17
CA GLY A 433 -10.64 -4.01 14.45
C GLY A 433 -10.31 -5.48 14.79
N HIS A 434 -10.50 -6.41 13.85
CA HIS A 434 -10.09 -7.81 14.00
C HIS A 434 -8.61 -7.98 13.64
N MET A 435 -7.81 -8.51 14.56
CA MET A 435 -6.35 -8.64 14.43
C MET A 435 -5.83 -9.38 13.19
N THR A 436 -6.63 -10.29 12.62
CA THR A 436 -6.21 -11.11 11.46
C THR A 436 -7.14 -11.05 10.25
N LYS A 437 -8.28 -10.34 10.35
CA LYS A 437 -9.34 -10.37 9.32
C LYS A 437 -9.66 -8.99 8.75
N ASP A 438 -9.25 -7.91 9.41
CA ASP A 438 -9.41 -6.56 8.90
C ASP A 438 -8.56 -6.37 7.61
N GLN A 439 -9.01 -5.49 6.72
CA GLN A 439 -8.37 -5.20 5.44
C GLN A 439 -7.58 -3.89 5.44
N VAL A 440 -7.64 -3.10 6.51
CA VAL A 440 -7.06 -1.76 6.54
C VAL A 440 -6.52 -1.47 7.94
N PHE A 441 -5.30 -0.92 8.03
CA PHE A 441 -4.61 -0.58 9.28
C PHE A 441 -4.56 -1.68 10.34
N VAL A 442 -4.38 -2.94 9.93
CA VAL A 442 -4.09 -4.04 10.86
C VAL A 442 -2.77 -3.74 11.58
N PRO A 443 -2.75 -3.70 12.92
CA PRO A 443 -1.54 -3.41 13.67
C PRO A 443 -0.54 -4.56 13.54
N TYR A 444 0.74 -4.21 13.48
CA TYR A 444 1.80 -5.20 13.61
C TYR A 444 1.88 -5.69 15.06
N THR A 445 2.16 -6.98 15.24
CA THR A 445 2.49 -7.49 16.57
C THR A 445 3.94 -7.18 16.94
N ARG A 446 4.26 -7.20 18.23
CA ARG A 446 5.63 -7.06 18.76
C ARG A 446 6.64 -7.94 18.00
N LYS A 447 6.32 -9.22 17.81
CA LYS A 447 7.14 -10.15 17.00
C LYS A 447 7.26 -9.71 15.53
N ALA A 448 6.19 -9.21 14.92
CA ALA A 448 6.19 -8.84 13.50
C ALA A 448 7.12 -7.66 13.20
N ILE A 449 7.32 -6.75 14.15
CA ILE A 449 8.29 -5.66 14.05
C ILE A 449 9.70 -6.03 14.55
N GLY A 450 9.90 -7.27 15.01
CA GLY A 450 11.20 -7.79 15.43
C GLY A 450 11.66 -7.38 16.83
N LEU A 451 10.73 -6.95 17.70
CA LEU A 451 11.05 -6.63 19.09
C LEU A 451 11.26 -7.90 19.94
N PRO A 452 12.09 -7.83 21.00
CA PRO A 452 12.17 -8.90 22.00
C PRO A 452 10.82 -9.15 22.67
N THR A 453 10.66 -10.34 23.22
CA THR A 453 9.45 -10.74 23.96
C THR A 453 9.21 -9.85 25.18
N ARG A 454 7.95 -9.74 25.61
CA ARG A 454 7.52 -8.83 26.69
C ARG A 454 8.24 -9.07 28.03
N ASP A 455 8.69 -10.29 28.30
CA ASP A 455 9.47 -10.64 29.50
C ASP A 455 10.90 -10.07 29.46
N VAL A 456 11.47 -9.91 28.27
CA VAL A 456 12.83 -9.38 28.06
C VAL A 456 12.83 -7.86 27.92
N ASP A 457 11.82 -7.32 27.26
CA ASP A 457 11.63 -5.88 27.03
C ASP A 457 10.18 -5.47 27.35
N PRO A 458 9.88 -5.25 28.65
CA PRO A 458 8.52 -4.94 29.10
C PRO A 458 8.01 -3.60 28.59
N GLU A 459 8.91 -2.63 28.39
CA GLU A 459 8.55 -1.29 27.92
C GLU A 459 8.39 -1.24 26.39
N GLY A 460 9.02 -2.18 25.66
CA GLY A 460 8.91 -2.25 24.20
C GLY A 460 9.86 -1.28 23.48
N ASP A 461 10.85 -0.75 24.21
CA ASP A 461 11.80 0.25 23.72
C ASP A 461 12.79 -0.33 22.69
N GLY A 462 12.86 -1.65 22.54
CA GLY A 462 13.69 -2.32 21.53
C GLY A 462 15.14 -1.80 21.41
N PRO A 463 15.83 -2.14 20.32
CA PRO A 463 17.05 -1.45 19.94
C PRO A 463 16.68 -0.21 19.10
N HIS A 464 16.20 0.86 19.73
CA HIS A 464 15.92 2.10 19.00
C HIS A 464 17.20 2.67 18.37
N SER A 465 17.20 2.82 17.05
CA SER A 465 18.04 3.83 16.43
C SER A 465 17.44 5.19 16.76
N SER A 466 18.15 6.01 17.54
CA SER A 466 17.73 7.38 17.88
C SER A 466 17.46 8.27 16.65
N LEU A 467 17.88 7.83 15.46
CA LEU A 467 17.60 8.49 14.19
C LEU A 467 16.17 8.23 13.67
N GLU A 468 15.56 7.10 14.02
CA GLU A 468 14.22 6.72 13.54
C GLU A 468 13.09 7.54 14.16
N GLU A 469 13.32 8.07 15.35
CA GLU A 469 12.36 8.93 16.08
C GLU A 469 12.60 10.43 15.85
N THR A 470 13.54 10.79 14.98
CA THR A 470 13.78 12.20 14.69
C THR A 470 12.57 12.83 13.98
N PRO A 471 12.24 14.11 14.25
CA PRO A 471 11.14 14.79 13.57
C PRO A 471 11.23 14.74 12.03
N ILE A 472 12.46 14.71 11.50
CA ILE A 472 12.72 14.59 10.06
C ILE A 472 12.38 13.19 9.55
N ALA A 473 12.78 12.13 10.25
CA ALA A 473 12.43 10.76 9.88
C ALA A 473 10.91 10.53 9.95
N MET A 474 10.25 11.07 10.99
CA MET A 474 8.78 11.04 11.11
C MET A 474 8.11 11.75 9.94
N LEU A 475 8.49 13.00 9.66
CA LEU A 475 7.92 13.77 8.56
C LEU A 475 8.13 13.09 7.21
N TYR A 476 9.32 12.51 6.98
CA TYR A 476 9.60 11.74 5.78
C TYR A 476 8.66 10.53 5.65
N ARG A 477 8.54 9.71 6.69
CA ARG A 477 7.67 8.51 6.65
C ARG A 477 6.18 8.86 6.53
N MET A 478 5.71 9.93 7.20
CA MET A 478 4.35 10.45 7.00
C MET A 478 4.13 10.92 5.57
N THR A 479 5.09 11.66 5.00
CA THR A 479 5.02 12.10 3.59
C THR A 479 4.94 10.90 2.66
N MET A 480 5.72 9.85 2.92
CA MET A 480 5.66 8.60 2.17
C MET A 480 4.28 7.93 2.26
N MET A 481 3.69 7.88 3.46
CA MET A 481 2.34 7.34 3.65
C MET A 481 1.29 8.13 2.87
N PHE A 482 1.32 9.47 2.93
CA PHE A 482 0.30 10.28 2.27
C PHE A 482 0.44 10.31 0.73
N VAL A 483 1.67 10.23 0.21
CA VAL A 483 1.88 10.24 -1.24
C VAL A 483 1.70 8.85 -1.86
N PHE A 484 2.20 7.81 -1.18
CA PHE A 484 2.28 6.46 -1.75
C PHE A 484 1.40 5.42 -1.04
N GLY A 485 0.90 5.68 0.17
CA GLY A 485 0.12 4.71 0.94
C GLY A 485 -1.10 4.20 0.19
N TRP A 486 -1.90 5.10 -0.41
CA TRP A 486 -3.06 4.70 -1.21
C TRP A 486 -2.70 3.89 -2.47
N PRO A 487 -1.80 4.35 -3.36
CA PRO A 487 -1.33 3.52 -4.47
C PRO A 487 -0.79 2.16 -4.00
N MET A 488 -0.01 2.13 -2.93
CA MET A 488 0.56 0.88 -2.41
C MET A 488 -0.49 -0.06 -1.84
N TYR A 489 -1.54 0.46 -1.22
CA TYR A 489 -2.69 -0.34 -0.82
C TYR A 489 -3.35 -1.01 -2.04
N LEU A 490 -3.55 -0.26 -3.11
CA LEU A 490 -4.13 -0.82 -4.34
C LEU A 490 -3.22 -1.88 -5.00
N PHE A 491 -1.92 -1.62 -5.11
CA PHE A 491 -0.99 -2.50 -5.82
C PHE A 491 -0.54 -3.72 -5.02
N THR A 492 -0.40 -3.61 -3.70
CA THR A 492 0.21 -4.64 -2.85
C THR A 492 -0.55 -4.94 -1.57
N ASN A 493 -1.72 -4.33 -1.36
CA ASN A 493 -2.56 -4.55 -0.18
C ASN A 493 -1.83 -4.27 1.15
N VAL A 494 -0.95 -3.26 1.18
CA VAL A 494 -0.21 -2.87 2.39
C VAL A 494 -1.17 -2.45 3.51
N THR A 495 -0.84 -2.70 4.78
CA THR A 495 -1.70 -2.43 5.98
C THR A 495 -2.94 -3.31 6.14
N SER A 496 -3.24 -4.19 5.19
CA SER A 496 -4.30 -5.20 5.32
C SER A 496 -3.80 -6.45 6.04
N GLN A 497 -4.72 -7.37 6.38
CA GLN A 497 -4.35 -8.76 6.67
C GLN A 497 -3.48 -9.37 5.55
N PRO A 498 -2.56 -10.30 5.89
CA PRO A 498 -1.72 -10.97 4.92
C PRO A 498 -2.52 -11.99 4.10
N TYR A 499 -2.29 -12.00 2.79
CA TYR A 499 -2.84 -12.99 1.87
C TYR A 499 -1.72 -13.85 1.26
N PRO A 500 -1.99 -15.12 0.89
CA PRO A 500 -1.05 -15.91 0.11
C PRO A 500 -0.85 -15.29 -1.27
N GLY A 501 0.41 -15.15 -1.70
CA GLY A 501 0.77 -14.67 -3.03
C GLY A 501 0.66 -13.15 -3.21
N TRP A 502 0.59 -12.70 -4.46
CA TRP A 502 0.50 -11.27 -4.78
C TRP A 502 -0.95 -10.77 -4.65
N ALA A 503 -1.24 -10.16 -3.50
CA ALA A 503 -2.50 -9.48 -3.21
C ALA A 503 -2.53 -8.08 -3.84
N SER A 504 -3.47 -7.86 -4.75
CA SER A 504 -3.58 -6.60 -5.48
C SER A 504 -5.00 -6.38 -5.96
N HIS A 505 -5.47 -5.14 -5.87
CA HIS A 505 -6.77 -4.72 -6.40
C HIS A 505 -6.82 -4.77 -7.94
N PHE A 506 -5.67 -4.97 -8.59
CA PHE A 506 -5.54 -5.16 -10.03
C PHE A 506 -5.31 -6.62 -10.44
N ASN A 507 -5.25 -7.55 -9.48
CA ASN A 507 -5.12 -8.98 -9.75
C ASN A 507 -6.47 -9.70 -9.49
N PRO A 508 -7.26 -10.04 -10.53
CA PRO A 508 -8.56 -10.68 -10.36
C PRO A 508 -8.52 -12.06 -9.69
N TYR A 509 -7.34 -12.70 -9.66
CA TYR A 509 -7.17 -14.07 -9.16
C TYR A 509 -6.49 -14.11 -7.79
N CYS A 510 -6.34 -12.97 -7.11
CA CYS A 510 -5.77 -12.96 -5.77
C CYS A 510 -6.83 -13.30 -4.69
N ASN A 511 -6.35 -13.71 -3.52
CA ASN A 511 -7.20 -14.18 -2.41
C ASN A 511 -8.01 -13.07 -1.71
N ILE A 512 -7.93 -11.82 -2.19
CA ILE A 512 -8.85 -10.75 -1.77
C ILE A 512 -10.26 -11.03 -2.32
N PHE A 513 -10.36 -11.66 -3.50
CA PHE A 513 -11.61 -11.80 -4.25
C PHE A 513 -12.10 -13.23 -4.32
N ASP A 514 -13.42 -13.39 -4.31
CA ASP A 514 -14.08 -14.66 -4.55
C ASP A 514 -14.17 -14.92 -6.07
N SER A 515 -14.30 -16.18 -6.48
CA SER A 515 -14.31 -16.57 -7.90
C SER A 515 -15.42 -15.92 -8.73
N ASN A 516 -16.55 -15.56 -8.10
CA ASN A 516 -17.67 -14.86 -8.74
C ASN A 516 -17.44 -13.35 -8.91
N GLN A 517 -16.42 -12.76 -8.27
CA GLN A 517 -16.11 -11.32 -8.31
C GLN A 517 -15.15 -10.94 -9.46
N VAL A 518 -14.55 -11.93 -10.13
CA VAL A 518 -13.52 -11.74 -11.16
C VAL A 518 -13.97 -10.81 -12.29
N SER A 519 -15.20 -10.95 -12.77
CA SER A 519 -15.72 -10.11 -13.87
C SER A 519 -15.82 -8.63 -13.48
N ASP A 520 -16.22 -8.35 -12.24
CA ASP A 520 -16.33 -7.00 -11.71
C ASP A 520 -14.94 -6.35 -11.51
N VAL A 521 -13.94 -7.15 -11.11
CA VAL A 521 -12.54 -6.69 -11.06
C VAL A 521 -12.06 -6.27 -12.46
N TYR A 522 -12.36 -7.06 -13.50
CA TYR A 522 -12.02 -6.67 -14.87
C TYR A 522 -12.70 -5.37 -15.32
N GLN A 523 -13.96 -5.13 -14.92
CA GLN A 523 -14.63 -3.86 -15.19
C GLN A 523 -13.85 -2.71 -14.54
N SER A 524 -13.42 -2.85 -13.28
CA SER A 524 -12.62 -1.84 -12.59
C SER A 524 -11.31 -1.53 -13.32
N ILE A 525 -10.59 -2.56 -13.76
CA ILE A 525 -9.36 -2.43 -14.53
C ILE A 525 -9.62 -1.64 -15.83
N LEU A 526 -10.70 -1.95 -16.54
CA LEU A 526 -11.10 -1.23 -17.74
C LEU A 526 -11.36 0.26 -17.46
N GLY A 527 -12.04 0.59 -16.36
CA GLY A 527 -12.27 1.99 -15.95
C GLY A 527 -10.99 2.77 -15.67
N ILE A 528 -10.02 2.13 -15.02
CA ILE A 528 -8.70 2.72 -14.76
C ILE A 528 -7.93 2.96 -16.06
N PHE A 529 -7.86 1.96 -16.95
CA PHE A 529 -7.20 2.14 -18.26
C PHE A 529 -7.89 3.19 -19.12
N THR A 530 -9.22 3.28 -19.05
CA THR A 530 -9.99 4.32 -19.74
C THR A 530 -9.59 5.70 -19.23
N THR A 531 -9.54 5.90 -17.91
CA THR A 531 -9.13 7.19 -17.32
C THR A 531 -7.68 7.53 -17.64
N ILE A 532 -6.76 6.57 -17.55
CA ILE A 532 -5.36 6.77 -17.97
C ILE A 532 -5.28 7.15 -19.45
N GLY A 533 -6.06 6.50 -20.32
CA GLY A 533 -6.18 6.85 -21.74
C GLY A 533 -6.67 8.28 -21.96
N LEU A 534 -7.71 8.70 -21.25
CA LEU A 534 -8.23 10.07 -21.29
C LEU A 534 -7.21 11.11 -20.83
N LEU A 535 -6.49 10.84 -19.74
CA LEU A 535 -5.43 11.72 -19.23
C LEU A 535 -4.25 11.79 -20.20
N THR A 536 -3.88 10.67 -20.83
CA THR A 536 -2.82 10.62 -21.85
C THR A 536 -3.21 11.47 -23.06
N TYR A 537 -4.44 11.31 -23.55
CA TYR A 537 -4.98 12.12 -24.62
C TYR A 537 -5.03 13.61 -24.25
N ALA A 538 -5.50 13.95 -23.04
CA ALA A 538 -5.47 15.32 -22.54
C ALA A 538 -4.04 15.89 -22.49
N GLY A 539 -3.05 15.07 -22.12
CA GLY A 539 -1.63 15.46 -22.15
C GLY A 539 -1.11 15.75 -23.56
N GLN A 540 -1.60 15.03 -24.57
CA GLN A 540 -1.27 15.29 -25.98
C GLN A 540 -1.91 16.58 -26.50
N VAL A 541 -3.13 16.90 -26.07
CA VAL A 541 -3.88 18.08 -26.54
C VAL A 541 -3.46 19.36 -25.81
N PHE A 542 -3.32 19.30 -24.48
CA PHE A 542 -3.10 20.48 -23.63
C PHE A 542 -1.69 20.55 -23.03
N GLY A 543 -0.87 19.52 -23.25
CA GLY A 543 0.47 19.38 -22.67
C GLY A 543 0.46 18.64 -21.32
N SER A 544 1.48 17.82 -21.08
CA SER A 544 1.60 17.01 -19.86
C SER A 544 1.63 17.86 -18.58
N LEU A 545 2.17 19.08 -18.64
CA LEU A 545 2.18 20.00 -17.50
C LEU A 545 0.77 20.46 -17.09
N ALA A 546 -0.15 20.59 -18.05
CA ALA A 546 -1.55 20.89 -17.76
C ALA A 546 -2.20 19.72 -17.00
N VAL A 547 -2.01 18.48 -17.47
CA VAL A 547 -2.51 17.29 -16.76
C VAL A 547 -1.95 17.21 -15.34
N ILE A 548 -0.65 17.50 -15.17
CA ILE A 548 -0.03 17.52 -13.83
C ILE A 548 -0.69 18.56 -12.92
N LYS A 549 -0.81 19.81 -13.39
CA LYS A 549 -1.34 20.93 -12.60
C LYS A 549 -2.83 20.78 -12.28
N TYR A 550 -3.64 20.36 -13.24
CA TYR A 550 -5.11 20.37 -13.12
C TYR A 550 -5.67 19.05 -12.59
N TYR A 551 -4.97 17.93 -12.78
CA TYR A 551 -5.45 16.61 -12.37
C TYR A 551 -4.53 15.93 -11.35
N VAL A 552 -3.24 15.73 -11.68
CA VAL A 552 -2.36 14.89 -10.85
C VAL A 552 -2.16 15.48 -9.46
N ILE A 553 -1.84 16.77 -9.34
CA ILE A 553 -1.61 17.38 -8.02
C ILE A 553 -2.89 17.43 -7.18
N PRO A 554 -4.05 17.88 -7.71
CA PRO A 554 -5.33 17.75 -6.99
C PRO A 554 -5.68 16.31 -6.57
N TYR A 555 -5.44 15.33 -7.44
CA TYR A 555 -5.64 13.91 -7.14
C TYR A 555 -4.77 13.44 -5.96
N LEU A 556 -3.52 13.91 -5.87
CA LEU A 556 -2.67 13.63 -4.70
C LEU A 556 -3.25 14.21 -3.41
N PHE A 557 -3.96 15.34 -3.46
CA PHE A 557 -4.68 15.86 -2.30
C PHE A 557 -5.91 15.01 -1.94
N VAL A 558 -6.63 14.45 -2.93
CA VAL A 558 -7.70 13.46 -2.65
C VAL A 558 -7.11 12.24 -1.94
N ASN A 559 -5.96 11.73 -2.41
CA ASN A 559 -5.26 10.62 -1.74
C ASN A 559 -4.81 10.97 -0.33
N PHE A 560 -4.28 12.19 -0.13
CA PHE A 560 -3.92 12.67 1.20
C PHE A 560 -5.11 12.64 2.16
N TRP A 561 -6.26 13.20 1.77
CA TRP A 561 -7.45 13.23 2.61
C TRP A 561 -8.00 11.83 2.88
N LEU A 562 -8.06 10.99 1.86
CA LEU A 562 -8.47 9.59 2.00
C LEU A 562 -7.62 8.85 3.04
N VAL A 563 -6.30 8.92 2.91
CA VAL A 563 -5.37 8.24 3.82
C VAL A 563 -5.46 8.85 5.22
N LEU A 564 -5.58 10.18 5.33
CA LEU A 564 -5.69 10.85 6.62
C LEU A 564 -6.98 10.48 7.38
N ILE A 565 -8.13 10.48 6.69
CA ILE A 565 -9.42 10.08 7.26
C ILE A 565 -9.36 8.60 7.64
N THR A 566 -8.94 7.72 6.75
CA THR A 566 -8.91 6.29 7.11
C THR A 566 -7.90 5.99 8.23
N TYR A 567 -6.74 6.66 8.26
CA TYR A 567 -5.75 6.46 9.31
C TYR A 567 -6.26 6.91 10.67
N LEU A 568 -6.72 8.15 10.79
CA LEU A 568 -7.13 8.67 12.09
C LEU A 568 -8.36 7.91 12.61
N GLN A 569 -9.36 7.64 11.78
CA GLN A 569 -10.61 7.00 12.19
C GLN A 569 -10.41 5.54 12.65
N HIS A 570 -9.33 4.88 12.20
CA HIS A 570 -9.02 3.48 12.50
C HIS A 570 -7.76 3.27 13.35
N THR A 571 -7.02 4.33 13.70
CA THR A 571 -5.77 4.23 14.46
C THR A 571 -5.76 5.24 15.60
N ASP A 572 -6.05 4.74 16.80
CA ASP A 572 -6.11 5.52 18.03
C ASP A 572 -5.59 4.71 19.22
N PRO A 573 -4.76 5.29 20.10
CA PRO A 573 -4.16 4.57 21.23
C PRO A 573 -5.17 4.09 22.29
N ASP A 574 -6.34 4.72 22.35
CA ASP A 574 -7.39 4.38 23.32
C ASP A 574 -8.32 3.28 22.80
N MET A 575 -8.23 2.92 21.51
CA MET A 575 -9.08 1.91 20.90
C MET A 575 -8.37 0.56 20.84
N PRO A 576 -8.98 -0.52 21.38
CA PRO A 576 -8.39 -1.83 21.28
C PRO A 576 -8.54 -2.43 19.89
N HIS A 577 -7.79 -3.50 19.64
CA HIS A 577 -8.07 -4.49 18.62
C HIS A 577 -8.44 -5.81 19.30
N TYR A 578 -9.31 -6.58 18.66
CA TYR A 578 -9.80 -7.85 19.21
C TYR A 578 -9.30 -9.04 18.40
N ARG A 579 -9.01 -10.14 19.10
CA ARG A 579 -8.83 -11.47 18.50
C ARG A 579 -10.16 -12.23 18.48
N GLU A 580 -10.16 -13.39 17.82
CA GLU A 580 -11.37 -14.17 17.50
C GLU A 580 -12.27 -14.45 18.73
N ASN A 581 -11.68 -14.72 19.90
CA ASN A 581 -12.43 -15.09 21.10
C ASN A 581 -13.33 -13.97 21.64
N VAL A 582 -12.98 -12.70 21.38
CA VAL A 582 -13.70 -11.52 21.88
C VAL A 582 -14.36 -10.75 20.74
N TRP A 583 -13.83 -10.81 19.53
CA TRP A 583 -14.35 -10.03 18.42
C TRP A 583 -15.76 -10.49 18.01
N ASN A 584 -16.62 -9.53 17.75
CA ASN A 584 -17.84 -9.71 16.98
C ASN A 584 -18.10 -8.43 16.16
N PHE A 585 -19.03 -8.49 15.22
CA PHE A 585 -19.29 -7.38 14.31
C PHE A 585 -19.60 -6.07 15.04
N GLN A 586 -20.46 -6.08 16.06
CA GLN A 586 -20.85 -4.86 16.75
C GLN A 586 -19.72 -4.24 17.58
N ARG A 587 -18.85 -5.07 18.19
CA ARG A 587 -17.65 -4.61 18.88
C ARG A 587 -16.71 -3.98 17.88
N GLY A 588 -16.46 -4.63 16.75
CA GLY A 588 -15.64 -4.11 15.65
C GLY A 588 -16.16 -2.80 15.06
N ALA A 589 -17.46 -2.69 14.79
CA ALA A 589 -18.08 -1.47 14.27
C ALA A 589 -17.95 -0.27 15.23
N ALA A 590 -17.88 -0.53 16.53
CA ALA A 590 -17.63 0.50 17.55
C ALA A 590 -16.15 0.91 17.66
N LEU A 591 -15.21 0.21 17.02
CA LEU A 591 -13.77 0.48 17.09
C LEU A 591 -13.30 1.60 16.14
N THR A 592 -14.16 2.56 15.84
CA THR A 592 -13.80 3.73 15.04
C THR A 592 -13.95 5.01 15.82
N VAL A 593 -13.21 6.04 15.41
CA VAL A 593 -13.14 7.32 16.12
C VAL A 593 -13.71 8.44 15.24
N ASP A 594 -14.80 9.03 15.69
CA ASP A 594 -15.34 10.23 15.04
C ASP A 594 -14.50 11.46 15.38
N ARG A 595 -14.22 12.30 14.37
CA ARG A 595 -13.51 13.56 14.52
C ARG A 595 -14.09 14.63 13.60
N SER A 596 -14.30 15.82 14.14
CA SER A 596 -14.62 16.99 13.32
C SER A 596 -13.36 17.59 12.72
N TYR A 597 -13.35 17.78 11.40
CA TYR A 597 -12.28 18.49 10.67
C TYR A 597 -12.62 19.98 10.48
N GLY A 598 -13.69 20.46 11.14
CA GLY A 598 -14.21 21.80 11.01
C GLY A 598 -15.27 21.90 9.91
N PHE A 599 -16.12 22.92 10.00
CA PHE A 599 -17.36 22.99 9.22
C PHE A 599 -17.16 22.87 7.70
N LEU A 600 -16.11 23.48 7.14
CA LEU A 600 -15.84 23.42 5.71
C LEU A 600 -15.44 22.02 5.25
N LEU A 601 -14.51 21.39 5.96
CA LEU A 601 -14.02 20.06 5.60
C LEU A 601 -15.12 19.02 5.82
N ASN A 602 -15.86 19.08 6.92
CA ASN A 602 -16.98 18.18 7.16
C ASN A 602 -18.04 18.32 6.05
N TYR A 603 -18.39 19.54 5.66
CA TYR A 603 -19.34 19.77 4.57
C TYR A 603 -18.88 19.15 3.25
N PHE A 604 -17.66 19.45 2.80
CA PHE A 604 -17.16 18.94 1.51
C PHE A 604 -16.78 17.45 1.54
N HIS A 605 -16.51 16.88 2.71
CA HIS A 605 -16.28 15.45 2.87
C HIS A 605 -17.57 14.69 3.25
N HIS A 606 -18.73 15.34 3.16
CA HIS A 606 -20.04 14.73 3.45
C HIS A 606 -20.13 14.09 4.84
N HIS A 607 -19.51 14.73 5.83
CA HIS A 607 -19.46 14.32 7.24
C HIS A 607 -18.86 12.93 7.52
N ILE A 608 -18.16 12.32 6.55
CA ILE A 608 -17.59 10.97 6.71
C ILE A 608 -16.63 10.86 7.90
N SER A 609 -15.99 11.97 8.29
CA SER A 609 -15.01 12.01 9.37
C SER A 609 -15.64 12.08 10.76
N ASP A 610 -16.77 12.76 10.91
CA ASP A 610 -17.49 13.02 12.17
C ASP A 610 -18.74 12.14 12.36
N THR A 611 -19.02 11.25 11.41
CA THR A 611 -20.08 10.23 11.48
C THR A 611 -19.58 8.84 11.06
N HIS A 612 -18.27 8.59 11.21
CA HIS A 612 -17.62 7.35 10.80
C HIS A 612 -18.12 6.14 11.61
N VAL A 613 -18.38 6.31 12.90
CA VAL A 613 -18.99 5.26 13.74
C VAL A 613 -20.35 4.84 13.18
N ALA A 614 -21.20 5.80 12.83
CA ALA A 614 -22.50 5.51 12.22
C ALA A 614 -22.35 4.76 10.89
N HIS A 615 -21.37 5.17 10.09
CA HIS A 615 -21.03 4.53 8.84
C HIS A 615 -20.57 3.06 9.01
N HIS A 616 -19.77 2.74 10.04
CA HIS A 616 -19.36 1.34 10.31
C HIS A 616 -20.49 0.45 10.79
N PHE A 617 -21.38 0.98 11.65
CA PHE A 617 -22.56 0.22 12.07
C PHE A 617 -23.54 -0.04 10.93
N PHE A 618 -23.76 0.97 10.07
CA PHE A 618 -24.79 0.92 9.03
C PHE A 618 -24.30 1.53 7.71
N SER A 619 -23.32 0.90 7.07
CA SER A 619 -22.70 1.43 5.84
C SER A 619 -23.66 1.58 4.66
N THR A 620 -24.82 0.89 4.67
CA THR A 620 -25.89 1.06 3.67
C THR A 620 -26.79 2.28 3.92
N MET A 621 -26.60 2.98 5.04
CA MET A 621 -27.28 4.25 5.34
C MET A 621 -26.67 5.37 4.50
N PRO A 622 -27.47 6.20 3.82
CA PRO A 622 -26.93 7.32 3.07
C PRO A 622 -26.30 8.38 4.00
N HIS A 623 -25.13 8.88 3.61
CA HIS A 623 -24.36 9.91 4.35
C HIS A 623 -25.20 11.12 4.81
N TYR A 624 -26.18 11.57 4.02
CA TYR A 624 -27.01 12.74 4.37
C TYR A 624 -28.00 12.50 5.53
N HIS A 625 -28.03 11.30 6.09
CA HIS A 625 -28.71 10.97 7.35
C HIS A 625 -27.73 10.56 8.46
N ALA A 626 -26.43 10.48 8.18
CA ALA A 626 -25.44 9.97 9.12
C ALA A 626 -25.25 10.90 10.33
N GLU A 627 -25.35 12.23 10.15
CA GLU A 627 -25.29 13.18 11.27
C GLU A 627 -26.44 12.98 12.25
N GLU A 628 -27.67 12.84 11.74
CA GLU A 628 -28.86 12.57 12.55
C GLU A 628 -28.71 11.21 13.26
N ALA A 629 -28.36 10.16 12.53
CA ALA A 629 -28.15 8.83 13.10
C ALA A 629 -27.07 8.82 14.18
N THR A 630 -25.99 9.59 14.00
CA THR A 630 -24.91 9.73 14.98
C THR A 630 -25.42 10.24 16.33
N VAL A 631 -26.40 11.16 16.34
CA VAL A 631 -27.00 11.65 17.60
C VAL A 631 -27.68 10.51 18.38
N HIS A 632 -28.32 9.58 17.68
CA HIS A 632 -28.98 8.43 18.27
C HIS A 632 -27.98 7.34 18.69
N ILE A 633 -26.99 7.05 17.84
CA ILE A 633 -25.93 6.08 18.10
C ILE A 633 -25.09 6.49 19.31
N LYS A 634 -24.74 7.78 19.44
CA LYS A 634 -24.05 8.33 20.62
C LYS A 634 -24.79 7.99 21.92
N LYS A 635 -26.11 8.12 21.94
CA LYS A 635 -26.94 7.80 23.11
C LYS A 635 -26.98 6.30 23.39
N ALA A 636 -27.07 5.49 22.34
CA ALA A 636 -27.16 4.03 22.47
C ALA A 636 -25.83 3.40 22.94
N LEU A 637 -24.69 3.89 22.43
CA LEU A 637 -23.35 3.39 22.78
C LEU A 637 -22.86 3.94 24.12
N GLY A 638 -23.34 5.11 24.55
CA GLY A 638 -22.95 5.72 25.82
C GLY A 638 -21.43 5.89 25.93
N LYS A 639 -20.84 5.29 26.95
CA LYS A 639 -19.38 5.34 27.20
C LYS A 639 -18.53 4.66 26.13
N HIS A 640 -19.12 3.79 25.31
CA HIS A 640 -18.41 3.09 24.24
C HIS A 640 -18.36 3.88 22.92
N TYR A 641 -19.03 5.04 22.85
CA TYR A 641 -18.89 5.95 21.73
C TYR A 641 -17.59 6.74 21.86
N ARG A 642 -16.74 6.71 20.82
CA ARG A 642 -15.47 7.42 20.81
C ARG A 642 -15.49 8.62 19.87
N TYR A 643 -15.20 9.78 20.44
CA TYR A 643 -14.98 11.03 19.71
C TYR A 643 -13.69 11.69 20.18
N ASP A 644 -12.86 12.11 19.23
CA ASP A 644 -11.60 12.78 19.52
C ASP A 644 -11.63 14.24 19.01
N PRO A 645 -11.65 15.24 19.92
CA PRO A 645 -11.64 16.66 19.56
C PRO A 645 -10.24 17.19 19.23
N THR A 646 -9.20 16.37 19.33
CA THR A 646 -7.81 16.81 19.15
C THR A 646 -7.60 17.38 17.74
N PRO A 647 -6.97 18.56 17.59
CA PRO A 647 -6.68 19.13 16.29
C PRO A 647 -5.91 18.14 15.40
N ILE A 648 -6.29 18.06 14.12
CA ILE A 648 -5.78 17.06 13.15
C ILE A 648 -4.25 16.88 13.20
N PRO A 649 -3.40 17.92 13.18
CA PRO A 649 -1.95 17.72 13.21
C PRO A 649 -1.47 17.09 14.51
N GLN A 650 -2.10 17.43 15.63
CA GLN A 650 -1.77 16.86 16.95
C GLN A 650 -2.27 15.42 17.06
N ALA A 651 -3.47 15.12 16.57
CA ALA A 651 -4.02 13.77 16.54
C ALA A 651 -3.13 12.86 15.68
N LEU A 652 -2.74 13.31 14.49
CA LEU A 652 -1.82 12.61 13.60
C LEU A 652 -0.46 12.37 14.25
N TYR A 653 0.10 13.39 14.92
CA TYR A 653 1.36 13.25 15.65
C TYR A 653 1.26 12.22 16.78
N ASN A 654 0.18 12.28 17.57
CA ASN A 654 -0.08 11.37 18.68
C ASN A 654 -0.22 9.93 18.18
N SER A 655 -1.17 9.66 17.27
CA SER A 655 -1.39 8.32 16.70
C SER A 655 -0.13 7.78 16.06
N TRP A 656 0.61 8.60 15.31
CA TRP A 656 1.85 8.15 14.69
C TRP A 656 2.90 7.75 15.71
N LYS A 657 3.04 8.49 16.80
CA LYS A 657 4.00 8.16 17.85
C LYS A 657 3.57 6.91 18.60
N THR A 658 2.33 6.85 19.06
CA THR A 658 1.88 5.83 20.04
C THR A 658 1.34 4.56 19.43
N CYS A 659 1.02 4.52 18.13
CA CYS A 659 0.42 3.37 17.46
C CYS A 659 1.44 2.62 16.60
N ARG A 660 2.42 1.97 17.25
CA ARG A 660 3.49 1.24 16.55
C ARG A 660 3.22 -0.24 16.43
N PHE A 661 2.85 -0.87 17.53
CA PHE A 661 2.57 -2.30 17.59
C PHE A 661 1.55 -2.65 18.67
N VAL A 662 1.13 -3.91 18.68
CA VAL A 662 0.33 -4.52 19.75
C VAL A 662 1.04 -5.78 20.28
N GLU A 663 0.72 -6.20 21.49
CA GLU A 663 1.30 -7.42 22.07
C GLU A 663 0.88 -8.69 21.30
N ASP A 664 1.78 -9.69 21.27
CA ASP A 664 1.52 -10.97 20.60
C ASP A 664 0.44 -11.81 21.32
N ASP A 665 0.30 -11.65 22.63
CA ASP A 665 -0.63 -12.37 23.50
C ASP A 665 -1.87 -11.52 23.87
N GLY A 666 -2.85 -12.14 24.56
CA GLY A 666 -4.12 -11.52 24.96
C GLY A 666 -5.23 -11.69 23.91
N ASP A 667 -6.48 -11.39 24.24
CA ASP A 667 -7.60 -11.34 23.28
C ASP A 667 -8.11 -9.92 23.02
N VAL A 668 -7.80 -8.99 23.92
CA VAL A 668 -8.01 -7.54 23.78
C VAL A 668 -6.65 -6.88 23.89
N VAL A 669 -6.21 -6.22 22.82
CA VAL A 669 -4.87 -5.60 22.77
C VAL A 669 -4.96 -4.15 22.36
N PHE A 670 -4.04 -3.35 22.87
CA PHE A 670 -3.96 -1.93 22.54
C PHE A 670 -2.62 -1.58 21.91
N PHE A 671 -2.65 -0.49 21.15
CA PHE A 671 -1.44 0.10 20.61
C PHE A 671 -0.45 0.48 21.72
N LYS A 672 0.83 0.27 21.40
CA LYS A 672 2.00 0.66 22.17
C LYS A 672 3.00 1.42 21.28
N ASN A 673 3.81 2.25 21.93
CA ASN A 673 4.91 2.98 21.31
C ASN A 673 6.10 2.05 21.12
#